data_AF-A0A843SU98-F1
#
_entry.id   AF-A0A843SU98-F1
#
_cell.length_a   1.000
_cell.length_b   1.000
_cell.length_c   1.000
_cell.angle_alpha   90.00
_cell.angle_beta   90.00
_cell.angle_gamma   90.00
#
_symmetry.space_group_name_H-M   'P 1'
#
loop_
_entity.id
_entity.type
_entity.pdbx_description
1 polymer ?
#
loop_
_entity_poly.entity_id
_entity_poly.type
_entity_poly.pdbx_seq_one_letter_code
_entity_poly.pdbx_strand_id
1 'polypeptide(L)'
;MRVASDSPLPRHGRRWLRTAARMLSWMLIGSLLMLLPMLAVGVRAATPVLDLASEPLTAACRPPGGVRIAGASLLATAPAVASAASGGDLFGATLDAVDWGGHFERFALPAAGVALPPSAAALWDAGALLTGVAGRAPSPTPEARKVYTAVVQADGKLTGIPFSWLALSDGQRALLDLPPSSHAADGLGERRVAYLRGERGDEGTLFRRRTSVLGDSINSTPVLVGPPSGASRDADYLAFLERHKSRRPVIYLGANDGMLHAFDAGNGGELYAYVPDALISALNRLPDPGYVHRAYVDGPASSGDALIAGNWRTVLVSAMGGGAQGLFALDITDPEALDEHAVLWEFTDRDDPMMGNITTLPQVIKVRTSRGAGAATYRYFAVVSSGLNNYARDGHLSGAGKGALFLLALDKARDAPWRLNVNYFRMVTPISDPAMANGLSAPALIADRDGALNYAYAGDLQGNLWRFDFSSWPGAAAKALFIARDGDGNRQPIAQQPMVAYASGGGYLVLFGTGRLFDRSDLAAASFTTQSFYAIHDSLSVPMDVVSGRRQLTERMLAASGGDLLSIGGGTLEAGSKGWYVDFLQSARTGERSIGGGGLVGGAVVFNTLLPGADKCDASRSRSYVLQALSGLPGGLSAASVAPAAPIVGVLQPTYSAVPSLVQQSVSRGPPDPTGLVVVEKGYAVVNASARETAVVGSVKVRLRSGRLSWREVANWRELHEAVK
;
A
#
# COMPACT_ATOMS: atom_id res chain seq x y z
N MET A 1 -36.99 31.47 50.18
CA MET A 1 -37.37 32.25 51.37
C MET A 1 -38.79 32.78 51.18
N ARG A 2 -39.71 32.48 52.10
CA ARG A 2 -41.04 33.11 52.16
C ARG A 2 -40.85 34.60 52.41
N VAL A 3 -41.54 35.44 51.64
CA VAL A 3 -41.75 36.86 51.99
C VAL A 3 -43.25 37.06 52.08
N ALA A 4 -43.72 37.32 53.29
CA ALA A 4 -44.97 38.02 53.55
C ALA A 4 -44.60 39.45 53.94
N SER A 5 -45.14 40.44 53.24
CA SER A 5 -45.62 41.68 53.85
C SER A 5 -46.30 42.57 52.81
N ASP A 6 -47.45 43.08 53.24
CA ASP A 6 -48.35 44.00 52.55
C ASP A 6 -47.72 45.35 52.23
N SER A 7 -48.05 45.89 51.05
CA SER A 7 -48.20 47.33 50.78
C SER A 7 -48.91 47.55 49.42
N PRO A 8 -49.97 48.38 49.34
CA PRO A 8 -50.74 48.55 48.11
C PRO A 8 -50.13 49.64 47.23
N LEU A 9 -49.29 49.25 46.27
CA LEU A 9 -48.87 50.16 45.19
C LEU A 9 -50.05 50.44 44.24
N PRO A 10 -50.29 51.71 43.85
CA PRO A 10 -51.45 52.13 43.08
C PRO A 10 -51.50 51.48 41.69
N ARG A 11 -52.71 51.25 41.18
CA ARG A 11 -53.04 50.47 39.96
C ARG A 11 -52.25 50.86 38.70
N HIS A 12 -51.66 52.06 38.63
CA HIS A 12 -50.81 52.48 37.51
C HIS A 12 -49.37 51.94 37.53
N GLY A 13 -48.77 51.70 38.71
CA GLY A 13 -47.40 51.17 38.83
C GLY A 13 -47.28 49.69 38.46
N ARG A 14 -48.32 48.89 38.75
CA ARG A 14 -48.35 47.45 38.40
C ARG A 14 -48.43 47.20 36.90
N ARG A 15 -48.97 48.14 36.11
CA ARG A 15 -49.00 48.00 34.64
C ARG A 15 -47.60 48.21 34.08
N TRP A 16 -46.92 49.27 34.51
CA TRP A 16 -45.54 49.59 34.08
C TRP A 16 -44.53 48.49 34.45
N LEU A 17 -44.58 47.98 35.69
CA LEU A 17 -43.71 46.87 36.12
C LEU A 17 -43.98 45.57 35.36
N ARG A 18 -45.23 45.28 34.97
CA ARG A 18 -45.57 44.10 34.14
C ARG A 18 -45.13 44.25 32.69
N THR A 19 -45.21 45.45 32.10
CA THR A 19 -44.66 45.71 30.75
C THR A 19 -43.14 45.68 30.75
N ALA A 20 -42.48 46.27 31.76
CA ALA A 20 -41.03 46.23 31.88
C ALA A 20 -40.51 44.80 32.10
N ALA A 21 -41.15 44.01 32.97
CA ALA A 21 -40.80 42.60 33.16
C ALA A 21 -41.06 41.74 31.91
N ARG A 22 -42.13 42.02 31.15
CA ARG A 22 -42.38 41.37 29.86
C ARG A 22 -41.34 41.77 28.82
N MET A 23 -40.96 43.04 28.71
CA MET A 23 -39.90 43.48 27.80
C MET A 23 -38.55 42.87 28.16
N LEU A 24 -38.19 42.81 29.45
CA LEU A 24 -36.95 42.18 29.90
C LEU A 24 -36.95 40.68 29.62
N SER A 25 -38.08 40.00 29.82
CA SER A 25 -38.22 38.57 29.52
C SER A 25 -38.16 38.29 28.02
N TRP A 26 -38.73 39.15 27.18
CA TRP A 26 -38.64 39.04 25.72
C TRP A 26 -37.24 39.37 25.19
N MET A 27 -36.53 40.32 25.82
CA MET A 27 -35.11 40.58 25.53
C MET A 27 -34.22 39.41 25.96
N LEU A 28 -34.44 38.81 27.14
CA LEU A 28 -33.69 37.63 27.58
C LEU A 28 -33.97 36.42 26.70
N ILE A 29 -35.23 36.18 26.31
CA ILE A 29 -35.60 35.10 25.38
C ILE A 29 -35.01 35.37 23.99
N GLY A 30 -35.04 36.61 23.51
CA GLY A 30 -34.40 37.02 22.25
C GLY A 30 -32.88 36.85 22.26
N SER A 31 -32.21 37.20 23.36
CA SER A 31 -30.77 36.99 23.54
C SER A 31 -30.42 35.50 23.65
N LEU A 32 -31.24 34.69 24.33
CA LEU A 32 -31.07 33.23 24.38
C LEU A 32 -31.28 32.60 22.99
N LEU A 33 -32.30 33.04 22.24
CA LEU A 33 -32.59 32.59 20.87
C LEU A 33 -31.53 33.07 19.86
N MET A 34 -30.83 34.17 20.11
CA MET A 34 -29.66 34.59 19.32
C MET A 34 -28.38 33.81 19.70
N LEU A 35 -28.27 33.34 20.94
CA LEU A 35 -27.18 32.46 21.41
C LEU A 35 -27.39 31.00 20.98
N LEU A 36 -28.63 30.54 20.77
CA LEU A 36 -28.94 29.16 20.34
C LEU A 36 -28.31 28.77 18.98
N PRO A 37 -28.30 29.61 17.92
CA PRO A 37 -27.53 29.33 16.71
C PRO A 37 -26.02 29.37 16.95
N MET A 38 -25.53 30.23 17.86
CA MET A 38 -24.10 30.29 18.20
C MET A 38 -23.62 29.10 19.04
N LEU A 39 -24.50 28.47 19.83
CA LEU A 39 -24.26 27.20 20.52
C LEU A 39 -24.49 25.97 19.61
N ALA A 40 -25.26 26.12 18.53
CA ALA A 40 -25.51 25.07 17.53
C ALA A 40 -24.48 25.06 16.39
N VAL A 41 -23.70 26.12 16.21
CA VAL A 41 -22.42 26.04 15.49
C VAL A 41 -21.39 25.46 16.46
N GLY A 42 -21.55 24.18 16.78
CA GLY A 42 -20.41 23.41 17.24
C GLY A 42 -19.34 23.57 16.17
N VAL A 43 -18.24 24.25 16.51
CA VAL A 43 -17.01 24.25 15.70
C VAL A 43 -16.60 22.78 15.62
N ARG A 44 -17.12 22.05 14.62
CA ARG A 44 -16.62 20.73 14.30
C ARG A 44 -15.19 20.96 13.88
N ALA A 45 -14.25 20.52 14.72
CA ALA A 45 -12.84 20.52 14.39
C ALA A 45 -12.68 19.87 13.01
N ALA A 46 -12.06 20.59 12.07
CA ALA A 46 -11.77 20.04 10.77
C ALA A 46 -10.85 18.82 10.94
N THR A 47 -11.09 17.76 10.18
CA THR A 47 -10.25 16.57 10.19
C THR A 47 -8.80 16.98 9.86
N PRO A 48 -7.81 16.62 10.69
CA PRO A 48 -6.44 17.09 10.52
C PRO A 48 -5.80 16.46 9.28
N VAL A 49 -5.25 17.29 8.38
CA VAL A 49 -4.51 16.83 7.19
C VAL A 49 -3.18 16.24 7.65
N LEU A 50 -2.83 15.07 7.15
CA LEU A 50 -1.56 14.43 7.42
C LEU A 50 -0.49 15.07 6.53
N ASP A 51 0.60 15.53 7.12
CA ASP A 51 1.77 15.97 6.38
C ASP A 51 2.54 14.74 5.89
N LEU A 52 2.31 14.32 4.65
CA LEU A 52 2.95 13.13 4.11
C LEU A 52 4.42 13.44 3.86
N ALA A 53 5.29 12.77 4.60
CA ALA A 53 6.72 12.97 4.47
C ALA A 53 7.16 12.65 3.05
N SER A 54 7.76 13.65 2.39
CA SER A 54 8.42 13.47 1.11
C SER A 54 9.80 12.82 1.29
N GLU A 55 10.38 12.84 2.49
CA GLU A 55 11.70 12.28 2.77
C GLU A 55 11.59 10.91 3.48
N PRO A 56 12.63 10.06 3.44
CA PRO A 56 12.59 8.76 4.12
C PRO A 56 12.48 8.94 5.64
N LEU A 57 11.35 8.52 6.22
CA LEU A 57 11.10 8.62 7.67
C LEU A 57 11.98 7.69 8.51
N THR A 58 12.54 6.64 7.90
CA THR A 58 13.32 5.61 8.60
C THR A 58 14.83 5.85 8.53
N ALA A 59 15.25 6.85 7.77
CA ALA A 59 16.66 7.22 7.60
C ALA A 59 17.07 8.30 8.59
N ALA A 60 18.36 8.32 8.93
CA ALA A 60 18.93 9.40 9.70
C ALA A 60 18.81 10.73 8.92
N CYS A 61 18.52 11.83 9.61
CA CYS A 61 18.49 13.14 8.97
C CYS A 61 19.86 13.45 8.37
N ARG A 62 19.95 13.55 7.04
CA ARG A 62 21.17 13.80 6.23
C ARG A 62 22.41 13.07 6.77
N PRO A 63 22.71 11.85 6.31
CA PRO A 63 23.86 11.12 6.80
C PRO A 63 25.16 11.91 6.55
N PRO A 64 26.11 11.92 7.49
CA PRO A 64 27.40 12.57 7.29
C PRO A 64 28.16 11.88 6.15
N GLY A 65 28.59 12.66 5.14
CA GLY A 65 29.62 12.24 4.18
C GLY A 65 29.16 11.40 2.98
N GLY A 66 28.23 11.90 2.15
CA GLY A 66 27.96 11.33 0.81
C GLY A 66 27.42 9.90 0.80
N VAL A 67 26.93 9.41 1.94
CA VAL A 67 26.32 8.08 2.06
C VAL A 67 24.94 8.13 1.43
N ARG A 68 24.69 7.26 0.44
CA ARG A 68 23.36 7.13 -0.16
C ARG A 68 22.39 6.48 0.83
N ILE A 69 21.19 7.02 0.91
CA ILE A 69 20.11 6.49 1.73
C ILE A 69 19.39 5.39 0.94
N ALA A 70 19.05 4.28 1.61
CA ALA A 70 18.25 3.21 1.02
C ALA A 70 16.79 3.65 0.84
N GLY A 71 16.23 3.38 -0.33
CA GLY A 71 14.81 3.55 -0.64
C GLY A 71 14.17 2.21 -1.00
N ALA A 72 13.35 2.23 -2.05
CA ALA A 72 12.61 1.10 -2.59
C ALA A 72 13.50 -0.14 -2.86
N SER A 73 13.00 -1.35 -2.62
CA SER A 73 13.71 -2.59 -2.98
C SER A 73 12.77 -3.72 -3.42
N LEU A 74 13.32 -4.65 -4.20
CA LEU A 74 12.64 -5.85 -4.67
C LEU A 74 13.61 -7.03 -4.65
N LEU A 75 13.21 -8.10 -3.97
CA LEU A 75 13.93 -9.38 -3.96
C LEU A 75 13.27 -10.34 -4.96
N ALA A 76 13.93 -10.63 -6.08
CA ALA A 76 13.46 -11.59 -7.08
C ALA A 76 14.17 -12.93 -6.87
N THR A 77 13.48 -13.92 -6.31
CA THR A 77 14.08 -15.22 -5.97
C THR A 77 13.99 -16.22 -7.12
N ALA A 78 15.04 -17.03 -7.29
CA ALA A 78 15.01 -18.15 -8.23
C ALA A 78 14.21 -19.32 -7.65
N PRO A 79 13.48 -20.10 -8.47
CA PRO A 79 12.80 -21.30 -7.99
C PRO A 79 13.84 -22.34 -7.50
N ALA A 80 13.51 -23.04 -6.41
CA ALA A 80 14.43 -23.97 -5.72
C ALA A 80 14.98 -25.13 -6.59
N VAL A 81 14.35 -25.40 -7.73
CA VAL A 81 14.77 -26.46 -8.68
C VAL A 81 15.83 -25.95 -9.67
N ALA A 82 16.02 -24.64 -9.80
CA ALA A 82 16.75 -24.04 -10.92
C ALA A 82 18.22 -23.69 -10.66
N SER A 83 18.76 -23.62 -9.44
CA SER A 83 20.20 -23.30 -9.31
C SER A 83 20.82 -23.60 -7.94
N ALA A 84 22.01 -24.21 -7.98
CA ALA A 84 22.98 -24.27 -6.88
C ALA A 84 23.98 -23.09 -6.89
N ALA A 85 23.82 -22.11 -7.80
CA ALA A 85 24.84 -21.11 -8.13
C ALA A 85 24.44 -19.64 -7.84
N SER A 86 23.16 -19.28 -7.88
CA SER A 86 22.63 -17.97 -7.48
C SER A 86 21.23 -18.06 -6.86
N GLY A 87 20.96 -17.24 -5.84
CA GLY A 87 19.69 -17.20 -5.12
C GLY A 87 18.59 -16.37 -5.80
N GLY A 88 18.91 -15.70 -6.91
CA GLY A 88 18.07 -14.71 -7.59
C GLY A 88 18.78 -13.36 -7.75
N ASP A 89 18.01 -12.28 -7.82
CA ASP A 89 18.48 -10.90 -7.94
C ASP A 89 17.86 -10.00 -6.84
N LEU A 90 18.64 -9.04 -6.34
CA LEU A 90 18.15 -7.91 -5.55
C LEU A 90 18.16 -6.67 -6.43
N PHE A 91 17.05 -5.96 -6.47
CA PHE A 91 16.95 -4.64 -7.07
C PHE A 91 16.71 -3.61 -5.97
N GLY A 92 17.44 -2.50 -5.96
CA GLY A 92 17.32 -1.51 -4.90
C GLY A 92 17.57 -0.10 -5.36
N ALA A 93 16.73 0.81 -4.90
CA ALA A 93 16.86 2.23 -5.08
C ALA A 93 17.65 2.86 -3.94
N THR A 94 18.58 3.75 -4.27
CA THR A 94 19.28 4.57 -3.29
C THR A 94 19.25 6.04 -3.72
N LEU A 95 19.41 6.96 -2.77
CA LEU A 95 19.36 8.40 -3.05
C LEU A 95 20.48 9.18 -2.39
N ASP A 96 20.89 10.28 -3.03
CA ASP A 96 21.77 11.28 -2.44
C ASP A 96 20.93 12.36 -1.73
N ALA A 97 21.13 12.54 -0.42
CA ALA A 97 20.36 13.47 0.39
C ALA A 97 20.73 14.96 0.17
N VAL A 98 21.78 15.23 -0.60
CA VAL A 98 22.21 16.60 -0.93
C VAL A 98 21.31 17.20 -2.01
N ASP A 99 21.01 16.44 -3.05
CA ASP A 99 20.31 16.93 -4.23
C ASP A 99 19.18 16.01 -4.72
N TRP A 100 18.88 14.94 -3.98
CA TRP A 100 17.82 13.98 -4.29
C TRP A 100 18.03 13.27 -5.62
N GLY A 101 19.30 13.09 -6.03
CA GLY A 101 19.67 12.23 -7.13
C GLY A 101 19.47 10.76 -6.77
N GLY A 102 18.72 10.04 -7.59
CA GLY A 102 18.41 8.62 -7.41
C GLY A 102 19.31 7.68 -8.20
N HIS A 103 19.48 6.49 -7.65
CA HIS A 103 20.16 5.36 -8.27
C HIS A 103 19.26 4.15 -8.14
N PHE A 104 19.27 3.27 -9.13
CA PHE A 104 18.57 2.00 -9.08
C PHE A 104 19.52 0.91 -9.56
N GLU A 105 19.84 -0.01 -8.66
CA GLU A 105 20.94 -0.95 -8.81
C GLU A 105 20.42 -2.39 -8.80
N ARG A 106 21.07 -3.27 -9.56
CA ARG A 106 20.86 -4.72 -9.50
C ARG A 106 22.06 -5.43 -8.91
N PHE A 107 21.82 -6.36 -8.00
CA PHE A 107 22.82 -7.23 -7.40
C PHE A 107 22.44 -8.69 -7.61
N ALA A 108 23.43 -9.56 -7.88
CA ALA A 108 23.20 -11.00 -7.84
C ALA A 108 23.08 -11.46 -6.39
N LEU A 109 22.03 -12.21 -6.07
CA LEU A 109 21.90 -12.80 -4.73
C LEU A 109 22.85 -13.99 -4.58
N PRO A 110 23.55 -14.10 -3.44
CA PRO A 110 24.29 -15.31 -3.11
C PRO A 110 23.34 -16.49 -2.91
N ALA A 111 23.89 -17.69 -2.71
CA ALA A 111 23.10 -18.88 -2.45
C ALA A 111 22.10 -18.68 -1.28
N ALA A 112 20.95 -19.34 -1.35
CA ALA A 112 19.85 -19.11 -0.40
C ALA A 112 20.28 -19.37 1.06
N GLY A 113 20.07 -18.38 1.94
CA GLY A 113 20.52 -18.42 3.34
C GLY A 113 21.86 -17.75 3.60
N VAL A 114 22.49 -17.18 2.58
CA VAL A 114 23.66 -16.30 2.70
C VAL A 114 23.19 -14.85 2.56
N ALA A 115 23.71 -13.97 3.42
CA ALA A 115 23.47 -12.53 3.34
C ALA A 115 24.27 -11.90 2.19
N LEU A 116 23.64 -11.03 1.39
CA LEU A 116 24.33 -10.09 0.51
C LEU A 116 24.92 -8.95 1.35
N PRO A 117 26.25 -8.73 1.35
CA PRO A 117 26.86 -7.63 2.09
C PRO A 117 26.64 -6.28 1.38
N PRO A 118 26.62 -5.15 2.13
CA PRO A 118 26.43 -3.81 1.56
C PRO A 118 27.56 -3.38 0.60
N SER A 119 28.71 -4.06 0.65
CA SER A 119 29.85 -3.84 -0.25
C SER A 119 29.73 -4.58 -1.59
N ALA A 120 28.63 -5.31 -1.83
CA ALA A 120 28.41 -6.01 -3.08
C ALA A 120 28.43 -5.03 -4.27
N ALA A 121 29.09 -5.44 -5.35
CA ALA A 121 29.13 -4.67 -6.58
C ALA A 121 27.81 -4.81 -7.34
N ALA A 122 27.24 -3.68 -7.76
CA ALA A 122 26.08 -3.67 -8.64
C ALA A 122 26.48 -4.20 -10.02
N LEU A 123 25.61 -5.03 -10.62
CA LEU A 123 25.73 -5.50 -12.00
C LEU A 123 25.43 -4.37 -12.99
N TRP A 124 24.51 -3.48 -12.62
CA TRP A 124 24.22 -2.23 -13.32
C TRP A 124 23.61 -1.21 -12.35
N ASP A 125 23.69 0.07 -12.71
CA ASP A 125 23.09 1.22 -12.02
C ASP A 125 22.38 2.10 -13.07
N ALA A 126 21.04 2.11 -13.05
CA ALA A 126 20.23 2.84 -14.01
C ALA A 126 20.39 4.37 -13.90
N GLY A 127 20.63 4.88 -12.69
CA GLY A 127 20.91 6.31 -12.48
C GLY A 127 22.24 6.71 -13.12
N ALA A 128 23.28 5.87 -12.99
CA ALA A 128 24.55 6.07 -13.66
C ALA A 128 24.45 5.96 -15.19
N LEU A 129 23.62 5.04 -15.70
CA LEU A 129 23.37 4.89 -17.15
C LEU A 129 22.67 6.11 -17.74
N LEU A 130 21.62 6.61 -17.08
CA LEU A 130 20.86 7.79 -17.52
C LEU A 130 21.66 9.08 -17.42
N THR A 131 22.52 9.19 -16.41
CA THR A 131 23.35 10.39 -16.17
C THR A 131 24.57 10.43 -17.09
N GLY A 132 25.10 9.26 -17.45
CA GLY A 132 26.45 9.13 -17.96
C GLY A 132 27.48 9.23 -16.84
N VAL A 133 28.66 8.67 -17.08
CA VAL A 133 29.80 8.71 -16.16
C VAL A 133 31.06 9.12 -16.93
N ALA A 134 32.16 9.42 -16.23
CA ALA A 134 33.41 9.77 -16.90
C ALA A 134 33.81 8.70 -17.93
N GLY A 135 33.93 9.11 -19.20
CA GLY A 135 34.25 8.20 -20.31
C GLY A 135 33.07 7.43 -20.92
N ARG A 136 31.84 7.59 -20.41
CA ARG A 136 30.63 6.95 -20.96
C ARG A 136 29.46 7.94 -21.01
N ALA A 137 29.00 8.23 -22.23
CA ALA A 137 27.83 9.08 -22.46
C ALA A 137 26.56 8.48 -21.83
N PRO A 138 25.56 9.31 -21.50
CA PRO A 138 24.25 8.84 -21.07
C PRO A 138 23.63 7.91 -22.11
N SER A 139 22.95 6.87 -21.66
CA SER A 139 22.31 5.86 -22.50
C SER A 139 20.93 5.51 -21.95
N PRO A 140 19.84 5.89 -22.65
CA PRO A 140 19.80 6.72 -23.86
C PRO A 140 20.26 8.18 -23.63
N THR A 141 20.58 8.92 -24.70
CA THR A 141 20.80 10.38 -24.61
C THR A 141 19.47 11.10 -24.32
N PRO A 142 19.47 12.31 -23.73
CA PRO A 142 18.25 13.04 -23.40
C PRO A 142 17.25 13.19 -24.57
N GLU A 143 17.76 13.38 -25.78
CA GLU A 143 16.97 13.54 -27.00
C GLU A 143 16.37 12.20 -27.46
N ALA A 144 17.11 11.11 -27.26
CA ALA A 144 16.69 9.75 -27.62
C ALA A 144 15.75 9.10 -26.59
N ARG A 145 15.58 9.70 -25.40
CA ARG A 145 14.67 9.19 -24.37
C ARG A 145 13.22 9.17 -24.85
N LYS A 146 12.57 8.02 -24.71
CA LYS A 146 11.15 7.83 -25.00
C LYS A 146 10.33 8.15 -23.76
N VAL A 147 10.03 9.43 -23.57
CA VAL A 147 9.19 9.91 -22.45
C VAL A 147 7.82 10.29 -22.96
N TYR A 148 6.77 9.79 -22.31
CA TYR A 148 5.38 10.02 -22.67
C TYR A 148 4.62 10.65 -21.51
N THR A 149 3.51 11.31 -21.83
CA THR A 149 2.54 11.83 -20.87
C THR A 149 1.15 11.70 -21.47
N ALA A 150 0.15 12.28 -20.83
CA ALA A 150 -1.20 12.38 -21.34
C ALA A 150 -1.71 13.82 -21.24
N VAL A 151 -2.70 14.15 -22.07
CA VAL A 151 -3.58 15.29 -21.83
C VAL A 151 -4.88 14.73 -21.26
N VAL A 152 -5.18 15.06 -20.00
CA VAL A 152 -6.40 14.57 -19.34
C VAL A 152 -7.39 15.71 -19.17
N GLN A 153 -8.51 15.61 -19.86
CA GLN A 153 -9.60 16.57 -19.78
C GLN A 153 -10.31 16.48 -18.42
N ALA A 154 -11.03 17.55 -18.06
CA ALA A 154 -11.75 17.62 -16.79
C ALA A 154 -12.82 16.53 -16.61
N ASP A 155 -13.31 15.93 -17.71
CA ASP A 155 -14.27 14.84 -17.69
C ASP A 155 -13.62 13.44 -17.63
N GLY A 156 -12.29 13.36 -17.56
CA GLY A 156 -11.53 12.11 -17.51
C GLY A 156 -11.23 11.49 -18.88
N LYS A 157 -11.53 12.19 -19.98
CA LYS A 157 -11.05 11.80 -21.31
C LYS A 157 -9.56 12.02 -21.42
N LEU A 158 -8.88 11.12 -22.11
CA LEU A 158 -7.43 11.07 -22.15
C LEU A 158 -6.93 10.91 -23.58
N THR A 159 -5.83 11.62 -23.89
CA THR A 159 -5.01 11.40 -25.09
C THR A 159 -3.55 11.26 -24.68
N GLY A 160 -2.93 10.12 -24.97
CA GLY A 160 -1.50 9.93 -24.75
C GLY A 160 -0.70 10.75 -25.77
N ILE A 161 0.41 11.34 -25.34
CA ILE A 161 1.29 12.18 -26.18
C ILE A 161 2.76 11.99 -25.76
N PRO A 162 3.73 12.26 -26.64
CA PRO A 162 5.13 12.40 -26.23
C PRO A 162 5.29 13.55 -25.23
N PHE A 163 6.14 13.38 -24.22
CA PHE A 163 6.54 14.46 -23.31
C PHE A 163 7.64 15.29 -23.97
N SER A 164 7.24 16.16 -24.89
CA SER A 164 8.11 17.14 -25.57
C SER A 164 7.40 18.47 -25.70
N TRP A 165 8.14 19.58 -25.71
CA TRP A 165 7.57 20.93 -25.67
C TRP A 165 6.51 21.19 -26.76
N LEU A 166 6.79 20.71 -27.98
CA LEU A 166 5.89 20.86 -29.13
C LEU A 166 4.64 19.97 -29.07
N ALA A 167 4.70 18.82 -28.39
CA ALA A 167 3.59 17.89 -28.26
C ALA A 167 2.64 18.22 -27.10
N LEU A 168 3.12 18.92 -26.06
CA LEU A 168 2.31 19.33 -24.92
C LEU A 168 1.12 20.21 -25.35
N SER A 169 0.05 20.19 -24.57
CA SER A 169 -1.05 21.14 -24.74
C SER A 169 -0.65 22.57 -24.33
N ASP A 170 -1.40 23.59 -24.77
CA ASP A 170 -1.17 24.98 -24.35
C ASP A 170 -1.22 25.15 -22.82
N GLY A 171 -2.15 24.44 -22.15
CA GLY A 171 -2.26 24.48 -20.69
C GLY A 171 -1.04 23.87 -20.00
N GLN A 172 -0.54 22.74 -20.47
CA GLN A 172 0.66 22.10 -19.92
C GLN A 172 1.91 22.96 -20.16
N ARG A 173 2.07 23.54 -21.37
CA ARG A 173 3.15 24.49 -21.65
C ARG A 173 3.11 25.68 -20.70
N ALA A 174 1.93 26.27 -20.49
CA ALA A 174 1.77 27.40 -19.58
C ALA A 174 2.16 27.05 -18.13
N LEU A 175 1.80 25.85 -17.65
CA LEU A 175 2.18 25.38 -16.31
C LEU A 175 3.70 25.23 -16.15
N LEU A 176 4.38 24.70 -17.18
CA LEU A 176 5.84 24.51 -17.16
C LEU A 176 6.61 25.81 -17.43
N ASP A 177 5.99 26.83 -18.01
CA ASP A 177 6.61 28.14 -18.23
C ASP A 177 6.60 29.04 -16.98
N LEU A 178 5.93 28.61 -15.91
CA LEU A 178 5.93 29.30 -14.63
C LEU A 178 7.16 28.90 -13.80
N PRO A 179 8.00 29.84 -13.33
CA PRO A 179 9.00 29.56 -12.32
C PRO A 179 8.35 29.27 -10.95
N PRO A 180 8.99 28.51 -10.05
CA PRO A 180 8.42 28.15 -8.75
C PRO A 180 8.11 29.34 -7.83
N SER A 181 8.86 30.42 -7.97
CA SER A 181 8.80 31.61 -7.10
C SER A 181 7.90 32.73 -7.62
N SER A 182 7.36 32.62 -8.83
CA SER A 182 6.53 33.67 -9.45
C SER A 182 5.34 33.08 -10.20
N HIS A 183 4.24 33.84 -10.23
CA HIS A 183 3.03 33.48 -11.00
C HIS A 183 3.08 34.03 -12.44
N ALA A 184 4.18 34.68 -12.84
CA ALA A 184 4.39 35.19 -14.18
C ALA A 184 5.35 34.28 -14.95
N ALA A 185 4.97 33.95 -16.19
CA ALA A 185 5.76 33.13 -17.10
C ALA A 185 7.11 33.80 -17.44
N ASP A 186 8.18 33.01 -17.52
CA ASP A 186 9.53 33.49 -17.78
C ASP A 186 10.12 33.04 -19.13
N GLY A 187 9.35 32.32 -19.94
CA GLY A 187 9.76 31.85 -21.26
C GLY A 187 10.77 30.69 -21.22
N LEU A 188 11.03 30.10 -20.06
CA LEU A 188 11.98 28.99 -19.90
C LEU A 188 11.32 27.60 -19.96
N GLY A 189 10.02 27.50 -20.26
CA GLY A 189 9.27 26.25 -20.27
C GLY A 189 9.87 25.15 -21.15
N GLU A 190 10.32 25.48 -22.37
CA GLU A 190 10.98 24.52 -23.26
C GLU A 190 12.29 23.99 -22.64
N ARG A 191 13.08 24.89 -22.05
CA ARG A 191 14.34 24.53 -21.37
C ARG A 191 14.09 23.69 -20.12
N ARG A 192 12.99 23.93 -19.39
CA ARG A 192 12.56 23.07 -18.28
C ARG A 192 12.16 21.68 -18.76
N VAL A 193 11.42 21.56 -19.86
CA VAL A 193 11.11 20.24 -20.46
C VAL A 193 12.40 19.51 -20.85
N ALA A 194 13.34 20.19 -21.49
CA ALA A 194 14.64 19.62 -21.82
C ALA A 194 15.40 19.13 -20.57
N TYR A 195 15.42 19.93 -19.49
CA TYR A 195 16.01 19.55 -18.20
C TYR A 195 15.37 18.29 -17.59
N LEU A 196 14.02 18.23 -17.59
CA LEU A 196 13.25 17.07 -17.09
C LEU A 196 13.53 15.82 -17.92
N ARG A 197 13.73 15.99 -19.24
CA ARG A 197 14.16 14.91 -20.14
C ARG A 197 15.64 14.53 -19.95
N GLY A 198 16.39 15.21 -19.11
CA GLY A 198 17.76 14.84 -18.73
C GLY A 198 18.84 15.69 -19.38
N GLU A 199 18.51 16.76 -20.10
CA GLU A 199 19.53 17.73 -20.53
C GLU A 199 20.15 18.44 -19.33
N ARG A 200 21.46 18.67 -19.41
CA ARG A 200 22.25 19.20 -18.29
C ARG A 200 22.97 20.51 -18.60
N GLY A 201 22.81 21.06 -19.80
CA GLY A 201 23.54 22.25 -20.27
C GLY A 201 23.29 23.51 -19.43
N ASP A 202 22.14 23.59 -18.76
CA ASP A 202 21.73 24.74 -17.94
C ASP A 202 21.93 24.49 -16.42
N GLU A 203 22.56 23.38 -16.02
CA GLU A 203 22.79 23.03 -14.62
C GLU A 203 23.87 23.91 -13.95
N GLY A 204 23.52 24.51 -12.82
CA GLY A 204 24.38 25.42 -12.06
C GLY A 204 24.44 26.84 -12.61
N THR A 205 23.65 27.14 -13.65
CA THR A 205 23.43 28.50 -14.15
C THR A 205 21.97 28.89 -13.95
N LEU A 206 21.05 28.25 -14.69
CA LEU A 206 19.61 28.52 -14.61
C LEU A 206 18.90 27.51 -13.70
N PHE A 207 19.33 26.25 -13.75
CA PHE A 207 18.68 25.14 -13.04
C PHE A 207 19.61 24.49 -12.02
N ARG A 208 19.06 23.79 -11.03
CA ARG A 208 19.85 23.07 -10.03
C ARG A 208 20.76 22.02 -10.67
N ARG A 209 21.94 21.83 -10.08
CA ARG A 209 22.83 20.73 -10.43
C ARG A 209 22.28 19.41 -9.90
N ARG A 210 22.48 18.34 -10.67
CA ARG A 210 22.13 16.97 -10.30
C ARG A 210 23.35 16.05 -10.34
N THR A 211 23.46 15.18 -9.34
CA THR A 211 24.38 14.05 -9.27
C THR A 211 23.87 12.88 -10.10
N SER A 212 22.54 12.75 -10.22
CA SER A 212 21.86 11.78 -11.08
C SER A 212 20.67 12.40 -11.82
N VAL A 213 20.49 12.03 -13.09
CA VAL A 213 19.30 12.39 -13.90
C VAL A 213 18.06 11.70 -13.38
N LEU A 214 18.20 10.45 -12.90
CA LEU A 214 17.13 9.69 -12.27
C LEU A 214 16.81 10.32 -10.91
N GLY A 215 15.53 10.56 -10.64
CA GLY A 215 15.06 10.99 -9.31
C GLY A 215 15.13 9.88 -8.27
N ASP A 216 15.13 10.25 -7.00
CA ASP A 216 15.05 9.29 -5.90
C ASP A 216 13.72 8.52 -5.89
N SER A 217 13.72 7.32 -5.31
CA SER A 217 12.55 6.46 -5.17
C SER A 217 12.46 5.96 -3.73
N ILE A 218 11.59 6.57 -2.93
CA ILE A 218 11.52 6.36 -1.48
C ILE A 218 10.44 5.33 -1.15
N ASN A 219 9.20 5.64 -1.51
CA ASN A 219 8.02 4.85 -1.14
C ASN A 219 7.47 4.01 -2.31
N SER A 220 7.95 4.26 -3.53
CA SER A 220 7.65 3.43 -4.70
C SER A 220 8.07 1.97 -4.50
N THR A 221 7.39 1.05 -5.17
CA THR A 221 7.74 -0.38 -5.16
C THR A 221 8.16 -0.82 -6.56
N PRO A 222 9.37 -1.37 -6.76
CA PRO A 222 9.79 -1.84 -8.09
C PRO A 222 8.91 -3.02 -8.50
N VAL A 223 8.38 -2.99 -9.74
CA VAL A 223 7.52 -4.06 -10.28
C VAL A 223 8.25 -4.76 -11.42
N LEU A 224 8.73 -5.99 -11.18
CA LEU A 224 9.30 -6.83 -12.22
C LEU A 224 8.18 -7.53 -13.01
N VAL A 225 8.14 -7.30 -14.32
CA VAL A 225 7.19 -7.92 -15.24
C VAL A 225 7.95 -8.71 -16.28
N GLY A 226 7.77 -10.03 -16.25
CA GLY A 226 8.31 -10.97 -17.23
C GLY A 226 7.18 -11.62 -18.03
N PRO A 227 7.33 -12.88 -18.47
CA PRO A 227 6.26 -13.65 -19.09
C PRO A 227 4.95 -13.66 -18.27
N PRO A 228 3.77 -13.77 -18.90
CA PRO A 228 2.49 -13.82 -18.20
C PRO A 228 2.46 -14.90 -17.12
N SER A 229 1.72 -14.64 -16.04
CA SER A 229 1.82 -15.42 -14.80
C SER A 229 1.23 -16.83 -14.87
N GLY A 230 0.47 -17.17 -15.92
CA GLY A 230 -0.27 -18.42 -15.97
C GLY A 230 -1.59 -18.37 -15.16
N ALA A 231 -2.15 -17.18 -14.93
CA ALA A 231 -3.27 -16.94 -14.02
C ALA A 231 -4.60 -17.61 -14.42
N SER A 232 -4.79 -17.96 -15.69
CA SER A 232 -5.99 -18.63 -16.17
C SER A 232 -5.67 -19.87 -17.00
N ARG A 233 -6.63 -20.79 -17.07
CA ARG A 233 -6.60 -21.96 -17.97
C ARG A 233 -7.49 -21.77 -19.20
N ASP A 234 -8.09 -20.60 -19.37
CA ASP A 234 -8.91 -20.29 -20.55
C ASP A 234 -8.06 -20.35 -21.82
N ALA A 235 -8.62 -20.89 -22.90
CA ALA A 235 -7.89 -21.10 -24.15
C ALA A 235 -7.25 -19.81 -24.70
N ASP A 236 -7.98 -18.69 -24.65
CA ASP A 236 -7.49 -17.39 -25.11
C ASP A 236 -6.34 -16.85 -24.24
N TYR A 237 -6.37 -17.15 -22.93
CA TYR A 237 -5.27 -16.78 -22.02
C TYR A 237 -4.05 -17.66 -22.27
N LEU A 238 -4.22 -18.96 -22.50
CA LEU A 238 -3.12 -19.85 -22.85
C LEU A 238 -2.46 -19.41 -24.17
N ALA A 239 -3.24 -18.94 -25.14
CA ALA A 239 -2.70 -18.33 -26.36
C ALA A 239 -1.95 -17.02 -26.09
N PHE A 240 -2.42 -16.19 -25.15
CA PHE A 240 -1.70 -14.99 -24.69
C PHE A 240 -0.38 -15.34 -24.01
N LEU A 241 -0.38 -16.34 -23.12
CA LEU A 241 0.79 -16.86 -22.43
C LEU A 241 1.84 -17.36 -23.44
N GLU A 242 1.41 -18.18 -24.41
CA GLU A 242 2.32 -18.73 -25.43
C GLU A 242 2.94 -17.63 -26.30
N ARG A 243 2.16 -16.60 -26.67
CA ARG A 243 2.65 -15.44 -27.43
C ARG A 243 3.69 -14.62 -26.67
N HIS A 244 3.56 -14.50 -25.35
CA HIS A 244 4.43 -13.66 -24.51
C HIS A 244 5.38 -14.46 -23.61
N LYS A 245 5.57 -15.76 -23.87
CA LYS A 245 6.44 -16.63 -23.07
C LYS A 245 7.90 -16.19 -23.04
N SER A 246 8.33 -15.45 -24.06
CA SER A 246 9.67 -14.86 -24.19
C SER A 246 9.67 -13.34 -23.99
N ARG A 247 8.62 -12.79 -23.35
CA ARG A 247 8.55 -11.35 -23.07
C ARG A 247 9.76 -10.93 -22.24
N ARG A 248 10.45 -9.91 -22.74
CA ARG A 248 11.60 -9.28 -22.08
C ARG A 248 11.23 -8.86 -20.65
N PRO A 249 12.00 -9.27 -19.63
CA PRO A 249 11.76 -8.82 -18.27
C PRO A 249 12.06 -7.32 -18.12
N VAL A 250 11.06 -6.56 -17.68
CA VAL A 250 11.13 -5.10 -17.46
C VAL A 250 10.79 -4.80 -16.01
N ILE A 251 11.48 -3.83 -15.43
CA ILE A 251 11.19 -3.32 -14.08
C ILE A 251 10.63 -1.91 -14.18
N TYR A 252 9.45 -1.72 -13.60
CA TYR A 252 8.81 -0.42 -13.49
C TYR A 252 9.10 0.18 -12.11
N LEU A 253 9.53 1.44 -12.08
CA LEU A 253 9.87 2.17 -10.86
C LEU A 253 9.39 3.62 -10.93
N GLY A 254 8.59 4.04 -9.96
CA GLY A 254 8.22 5.44 -9.78
C GLY A 254 9.35 6.23 -9.12
N ALA A 255 9.67 7.40 -9.64
CA ALA A 255 10.71 8.29 -9.11
C ALA A 255 10.22 9.73 -8.92
N ASN A 256 10.91 10.43 -8.02
CA ASN A 256 10.66 11.82 -7.65
C ASN A 256 11.26 12.84 -8.63
N ASP A 257 11.66 12.42 -9.83
CA ASP A 257 11.83 13.28 -11.01
C ASP A 257 10.53 13.48 -11.79
N GLY A 258 9.42 12.91 -11.30
CA GLY A 258 8.10 13.05 -11.90
C GLY A 258 7.67 11.89 -12.78
N MET A 259 8.48 10.84 -12.90
CA MET A 259 8.25 9.78 -13.87
C MET A 259 8.11 8.39 -13.25
N LEU A 260 7.35 7.55 -13.92
CA LEU A 260 7.48 6.11 -13.83
C LEU A 260 8.42 5.64 -14.94
N HIS A 261 9.53 5.02 -14.59
CA HIS A 261 10.53 4.50 -15.52
C HIS A 261 10.33 3.01 -15.78
N ALA A 262 10.58 2.58 -17.01
CA ALA A 262 10.67 1.17 -17.39
C ALA A 262 12.13 0.83 -17.73
N PHE A 263 12.76 0.00 -16.91
CA PHE A 263 14.14 -0.44 -17.10
C PHE A 263 14.20 -1.90 -17.56
N ASP A 264 15.11 -2.21 -18.47
CA ASP A 264 15.48 -3.60 -18.75
C ASP A 264 16.08 -4.25 -17.49
N ALA A 265 15.53 -5.39 -17.06
CA ALA A 265 15.96 -6.04 -15.81
C ALA A 265 17.38 -6.66 -15.90
N GLY A 266 17.88 -6.92 -17.10
CA GLY A 266 19.18 -7.53 -17.35
C GLY A 266 20.34 -6.55 -17.42
N ASN A 267 20.14 -5.37 -18.00
CA ASN A 267 21.19 -4.38 -18.27
C ASN A 267 20.93 -2.98 -17.68
N GLY A 268 19.73 -2.71 -17.13
CA GLY A 268 19.39 -1.46 -16.47
C GLY A 268 19.11 -0.27 -17.40
N GLY A 269 19.14 -0.46 -18.73
CA GLY A 269 18.83 0.59 -19.69
C GLY A 269 17.35 1.00 -19.63
N GLU A 270 17.09 2.30 -19.64
CA GLU A 270 15.73 2.83 -19.72
C GLU A 270 15.14 2.58 -21.11
N LEU A 271 13.98 1.92 -21.15
CA LEU A 271 13.22 1.64 -22.38
C LEU A 271 12.29 2.79 -22.72
N TYR A 272 11.58 3.29 -21.71
CA TYR A 272 10.70 4.45 -21.77
C TYR A 272 10.35 4.94 -20.35
N ALA A 273 9.71 6.10 -20.27
CA ALA A 273 9.16 6.65 -19.03
C ALA A 273 7.79 7.32 -19.25
N TYR A 274 6.97 7.36 -18.20
CA TYR A 274 5.66 8.00 -18.19
C TYR A 274 5.58 9.11 -17.13
N VAL A 275 5.11 10.28 -17.55
CA VAL A 275 4.84 11.44 -16.68
C VAL A 275 3.33 11.59 -16.52
N PRO A 276 2.76 11.41 -15.32
CA PRO A 276 1.34 11.63 -15.09
C PRO A 276 0.94 13.10 -15.30
N ASP A 277 -0.19 13.35 -15.96
CA ASP A 277 -0.70 14.71 -16.23
C ASP A 277 -0.97 15.46 -14.92
N ALA A 278 -1.48 14.75 -13.91
CA ALA A 278 -1.72 15.26 -12.57
C ALA A 278 -0.48 15.86 -11.87
N LEU A 279 0.73 15.54 -12.33
CA LEU A 279 1.99 16.03 -11.75
C LEU A 279 2.61 17.18 -12.55
N ILE A 280 2.13 17.49 -13.77
CA ILE A 280 2.78 18.49 -14.65
C ILE A 280 2.93 19.86 -13.98
N SER A 281 1.90 20.32 -13.26
CA SER A 281 1.94 21.60 -12.55
C SER A 281 2.97 21.66 -11.42
N ALA A 282 3.50 20.52 -10.98
CA ALA A 282 4.53 20.42 -9.96
C ALA A 282 5.95 20.33 -10.55
N LEU A 283 6.10 19.87 -11.79
CA LEU A 283 7.42 19.59 -12.38
C LEU A 283 8.26 20.84 -12.61
N ASN A 284 7.63 22.01 -12.69
CA ASN A 284 8.33 23.29 -12.79
C ASN A 284 9.22 23.59 -11.56
N ARG A 285 9.00 22.89 -10.43
CA ARG A 285 9.81 22.99 -9.20
C ARG A 285 11.10 22.19 -9.25
N LEU A 286 11.16 21.11 -10.03
CA LEU A 286 12.35 20.25 -10.09
C LEU A 286 13.63 20.98 -10.56
N PRO A 287 13.59 21.91 -11.51
CA PRO A 287 14.79 22.63 -11.94
C PRO A 287 15.24 23.73 -10.96
N ASP A 288 14.48 24.06 -9.90
CA ASP A 288 14.78 25.19 -9.01
C ASP A 288 16.15 25.04 -8.31
N PRO A 289 17.09 25.99 -8.44
CA PRO A 289 18.32 26.01 -7.65
C PRO A 289 18.09 25.91 -6.13
N GLY A 290 16.95 26.40 -5.63
CA GLY A 290 16.51 26.31 -4.23
C GLY A 290 15.59 25.13 -3.93
N TYR A 291 15.59 24.08 -4.75
CA TYR A 291 14.67 22.95 -4.66
C TYR A 291 14.54 22.38 -3.24
N VAL A 292 13.30 22.36 -2.75
CA VAL A 292 12.90 21.66 -1.53
C VAL A 292 12.22 20.36 -1.94
N HIS A 293 12.66 19.25 -1.35
CA HIS A 293 12.19 17.94 -1.73
C HIS A 293 10.68 17.78 -1.58
N ARG A 294 10.06 17.22 -2.61
CA ARG A 294 8.67 16.78 -2.59
C ARG A 294 8.54 15.45 -3.31
N ALA A 295 7.52 14.70 -2.93
CA ALA A 295 7.13 13.51 -3.66
C ALA A 295 6.53 13.88 -5.04
N TYR A 296 6.70 12.99 -6.02
CA TYR A 296 6.03 13.01 -7.32
C TYR A 296 5.40 11.65 -7.63
N VAL A 297 6.08 10.75 -8.35
CA VAL A 297 5.62 9.38 -8.56
C VAL A 297 6.26 8.50 -7.48
N ASP A 298 5.73 8.62 -6.27
CA ASP A 298 6.30 7.99 -5.05
C ASP A 298 5.34 6.97 -4.42
N GLY A 299 4.40 6.44 -5.21
CA GLY A 299 3.39 5.49 -4.75
C GLY A 299 3.74 4.04 -5.10
N PRO A 300 3.18 3.06 -4.38
CA PRO A 300 3.30 1.66 -4.76
C PRO A 300 2.61 1.40 -6.10
N ALA A 301 3.13 0.40 -6.82
CA ALA A 301 2.61 -0.04 -8.11
C ALA A 301 2.46 -1.56 -8.12
N SER A 302 1.55 -2.06 -8.96
CA SER A 302 1.40 -3.49 -9.23
C SER A 302 1.09 -3.74 -10.69
N SER A 303 1.30 -4.98 -11.13
CA SER A 303 0.89 -5.43 -12.46
C SER A 303 -0.03 -6.63 -12.37
N GLY A 304 -0.84 -6.82 -13.41
CA GLY A 304 -1.69 -7.98 -13.56
C GLY A 304 -2.16 -8.18 -14.99
N ASP A 305 -2.44 -9.43 -15.35
CA ASP A 305 -3.06 -9.74 -16.64
C ASP A 305 -4.57 -9.54 -16.55
N ALA A 306 -5.13 -8.80 -17.51
CA ALA A 306 -6.55 -8.46 -17.55
C ALA A 306 -7.11 -8.64 -18.95
N LEU A 307 -8.37 -9.08 -19.02
CA LEU A 307 -9.12 -9.10 -20.27
C LEU A 307 -9.75 -7.72 -20.50
N ILE A 308 -9.26 -7.00 -21.50
CA ILE A 308 -9.68 -5.64 -21.85
C ILE A 308 -10.18 -5.64 -23.28
N ALA A 309 -11.44 -5.25 -23.49
CA ALA A 309 -12.09 -5.24 -24.80
C ALA A 309 -11.88 -6.56 -25.58
N GLY A 310 -12.03 -7.70 -24.89
CA GLY A 310 -11.89 -9.04 -25.47
C GLY A 310 -10.44 -9.52 -25.69
N ASN A 311 -9.43 -8.73 -25.31
CA ASN A 311 -8.03 -9.08 -25.50
C ASN A 311 -7.31 -9.14 -24.16
N TRP A 312 -6.50 -10.17 -23.96
CA TRP A 312 -5.62 -10.24 -22.80
C TRP A 312 -4.48 -9.24 -22.93
N ARG A 313 -4.30 -8.45 -21.88
CA ARG A 313 -3.27 -7.42 -21.73
C ARG A 313 -2.57 -7.61 -20.39
N THR A 314 -1.31 -7.21 -20.30
CA THR A 314 -0.66 -6.99 -19.00
C THR A 314 -0.75 -5.50 -18.68
N VAL A 315 -1.36 -5.18 -17.54
CA VAL A 315 -1.57 -3.79 -17.10
C VAL A 315 -0.72 -3.51 -15.89
N LEU A 316 -0.14 -2.32 -15.84
CA LEU A 316 0.47 -1.74 -14.66
C LEU A 316 -0.48 -0.70 -14.08
N VAL A 317 -0.67 -0.72 -12.76
CA VAL A 317 -1.41 0.30 -12.02
C VAL A 317 -0.46 0.90 -10.99
N SER A 318 -0.25 2.21 -11.06
CA SER A 318 0.72 2.92 -10.23
C SER A 318 0.06 4.07 -9.49
N ALA A 319 0.24 4.08 -8.17
CA ALA A 319 -0.14 5.22 -7.37
C ALA A 319 0.87 6.37 -7.49
N MET A 320 0.43 7.59 -7.22
CA MET A 320 1.30 8.77 -7.15
C MET A 320 1.79 9.07 -5.72
N GLY A 321 1.35 8.30 -4.71
CA GLY A 321 1.86 8.43 -3.35
C GLY A 321 1.59 9.82 -2.75
N GLY A 322 2.63 10.42 -2.16
CA GLY A 322 2.58 11.77 -1.62
C GLY A 322 2.60 12.88 -2.68
N GLY A 323 2.88 12.57 -3.96
CA GLY A 323 3.08 13.61 -4.98
C GLY A 323 1.81 14.22 -5.53
N ALA A 324 0.78 13.39 -5.73
CA ALA A 324 -0.58 13.79 -6.11
C ALA A 324 -1.61 12.80 -5.58
N GLN A 325 -2.87 13.24 -5.48
CA GLN A 325 -3.98 12.37 -5.12
C GLN A 325 -4.40 11.54 -6.33
N GLY A 326 -4.48 10.22 -6.17
CA GLY A 326 -4.85 9.30 -7.23
C GLY A 326 -3.74 8.41 -7.79
N LEU A 327 -4.03 7.86 -8.96
CA LEU A 327 -3.26 6.79 -9.62
C LEU A 327 -3.52 6.78 -11.13
N PHE A 328 -2.72 6.02 -11.85
CA PHE A 328 -2.86 5.82 -13.30
C PHE A 328 -2.64 4.36 -13.69
N ALA A 329 -3.13 3.98 -14.87
CA ALA A 329 -2.97 2.65 -15.42
C ALA A 329 -2.40 2.67 -16.84
N LEU A 330 -1.46 1.76 -17.11
CA LEU A 330 -0.77 1.60 -18.38
C LEU A 330 -0.94 0.16 -18.91
N ASP A 331 -1.23 0.00 -20.20
CA ASP A 331 -1.02 -1.26 -20.92
C ASP A 331 0.48 -1.41 -21.21
N ILE A 332 1.09 -2.38 -20.54
CA ILE A 332 2.52 -2.70 -20.64
C ILE A 332 2.72 -4.08 -21.27
N THR A 333 1.77 -4.50 -22.12
CA THR A 333 1.85 -5.80 -22.81
C THR A 333 3.10 -5.88 -23.68
N ASP A 334 3.41 -4.80 -24.41
CA ASP A 334 4.63 -4.64 -25.19
C ASP A 334 5.72 -3.95 -24.35
N PRO A 335 6.84 -4.63 -24.03
CA PRO A 335 7.91 -4.05 -23.24
C PRO A 335 8.76 -3.03 -24.02
N GLU A 336 8.67 -2.94 -25.35
CA GLU A 336 9.58 -2.11 -26.17
C GLU A 336 9.03 -0.71 -26.49
N ALA A 337 7.71 -0.53 -26.33
CA ALA A 337 7.02 0.71 -26.67
C ALA A 337 5.85 0.99 -25.73
N LEU A 338 5.91 2.14 -25.06
CA LEU A 338 4.76 2.80 -24.46
C LEU A 338 4.23 3.80 -25.50
N ASP A 339 3.41 3.36 -26.45
CA ASP A 339 2.84 4.29 -27.45
C ASP A 339 1.77 5.21 -26.83
N GLU A 340 1.25 6.14 -27.61
CA GLU A 340 0.14 7.04 -27.22
C GLU A 340 -1.16 6.31 -26.83
N HIS A 341 -1.23 5.00 -27.07
CA HIS A 341 -2.35 4.15 -26.71
C HIS A 341 -2.11 3.32 -25.44
N ALA A 342 -0.89 3.29 -24.92
CA ALA A 342 -0.56 2.53 -23.73
C ALA A 342 -1.17 3.13 -22.45
N VAL A 343 -1.43 4.44 -22.41
CA VAL A 343 -2.08 5.06 -21.25
C VAL A 343 -3.57 4.72 -21.26
N LEU A 344 -4.02 3.91 -20.30
CA LEU A 344 -5.42 3.50 -20.22
C LEU A 344 -6.27 4.62 -19.62
N TRP A 345 -5.82 5.17 -18.50
CA TRP A 345 -6.48 6.27 -17.79
C TRP A 345 -5.63 6.81 -16.64
N GLU A 346 -5.97 8.02 -16.20
CA GLU A 346 -5.64 8.55 -14.87
C GLU A 346 -6.94 8.74 -14.08
N PHE A 347 -6.88 8.57 -12.77
CA PHE A 347 -8.00 8.80 -11.86
C PHE A 347 -7.53 9.57 -10.63
N THR A 348 -8.08 10.77 -10.41
CA THR A 348 -7.71 11.64 -9.28
C THR A 348 -8.94 12.12 -8.50
N ASP A 349 -8.68 12.94 -7.49
CA ASP A 349 -9.67 13.75 -6.75
C ASP A 349 -10.58 14.62 -7.64
N ARG A 350 -10.08 15.03 -8.82
CA ARG A 350 -10.87 15.70 -9.86
C ARG A 350 -12.03 14.85 -10.37
N ASP A 351 -11.80 13.54 -10.53
CA ASP A 351 -12.80 12.60 -11.02
C ASP A 351 -13.76 12.16 -9.91
N ASP A 352 -13.24 12.00 -8.69
CA ASP A 352 -14.04 11.77 -7.48
C ASP A 352 -13.35 12.36 -6.24
N PRO A 353 -13.95 13.35 -5.55
CA PRO A 353 -13.37 13.98 -4.36
C PRO A 353 -12.96 13.03 -3.23
N MET A 354 -13.51 11.81 -3.19
CA MET A 354 -13.12 10.82 -2.19
C MET A 354 -11.76 10.17 -2.46
N MET A 355 -11.17 10.38 -3.64
CA MET A 355 -9.81 9.95 -3.94
C MET A 355 -8.80 10.85 -3.24
N GLY A 356 -7.76 10.26 -2.66
CA GLY A 356 -6.72 10.95 -1.91
C GLY A 356 -5.33 10.48 -2.32
N ASN A 357 -4.34 10.74 -1.48
CA ASN A 357 -2.97 10.26 -1.66
C ASN A 357 -2.92 8.74 -1.45
N ILE A 358 -2.69 8.00 -2.52
CA ILE A 358 -2.64 6.53 -2.48
C ILE A 358 -1.23 6.10 -2.08
N THR A 359 -1.04 5.76 -0.81
CA THR A 359 0.23 5.23 -0.27
C THR A 359 0.22 3.70 -0.12
N THR A 360 -0.83 3.05 -0.62
CA THR A 360 -1.08 1.62 -0.42
C THR A 360 -1.24 0.90 -1.76
N LEU A 361 -0.86 -0.37 -1.82
CA LEU A 361 -0.76 -1.14 -3.06
C LEU A 361 -2.10 -1.21 -3.83
N PRO A 362 -2.19 -0.66 -5.07
CA PRO A 362 -3.31 -0.94 -5.96
C PRO A 362 -3.23 -2.39 -6.46
N GLN A 363 -4.35 -3.04 -6.76
CA GLN A 363 -4.40 -4.44 -7.18
C GLN A 363 -5.30 -4.65 -8.40
N VAL A 364 -4.92 -5.52 -9.33
CA VAL A 364 -5.75 -5.91 -10.48
C VAL A 364 -6.56 -7.15 -10.12
N ILE A 365 -7.89 -7.11 -10.29
CA ILE A 365 -8.74 -8.28 -10.05
C ILE A 365 -9.92 -8.38 -11.01
N LYS A 366 -10.34 -9.62 -11.25
CA LYS A 366 -11.58 -9.97 -11.95
C LYS A 366 -12.77 -9.82 -11.01
N VAL A 367 -13.88 -9.29 -11.50
CA VAL A 367 -15.13 -9.14 -10.74
C VAL A 367 -16.29 -9.66 -11.57
N ARG A 368 -17.18 -10.43 -10.94
CA ARG A 368 -18.41 -10.92 -11.57
C ARG A 368 -19.44 -9.80 -11.65
N THR A 369 -19.90 -9.47 -12.85
CA THR A 369 -20.83 -8.36 -13.11
C THR A 369 -22.26 -8.80 -13.43
N SER A 370 -22.45 -10.05 -13.87
CA SER A 370 -23.77 -10.65 -14.16
C SER A 370 -24.53 -11.07 -12.89
N ARG A 371 -25.87 -11.14 -12.99
CA ARG A 371 -26.77 -11.75 -11.98
C ARG A 371 -27.54 -12.94 -12.55
N GLY A 372 -27.96 -13.87 -11.69
CA GLY A 372 -28.91 -14.96 -12.03
C GLY A 372 -28.28 -16.25 -12.54
N ALA A 373 -29.12 -17.15 -13.09
CA ALA A 373 -28.72 -18.48 -13.57
C ALA A 373 -28.09 -18.50 -14.97
N GLY A 374 -28.01 -17.35 -15.64
CA GLY A 374 -27.32 -17.21 -16.93
C GLY A 374 -25.81 -17.37 -16.81
N ALA A 375 -25.13 -17.41 -17.96
CA ALA A 375 -23.66 -17.45 -18.00
C ALA A 375 -23.08 -16.24 -17.27
N ALA A 376 -22.09 -16.50 -16.39
CA ALA A 376 -21.46 -15.44 -15.61
C ALA A 376 -20.65 -14.51 -16.53
N THR A 377 -20.87 -13.19 -16.40
CA THR A 377 -20.05 -12.17 -17.05
C THR A 377 -19.08 -11.58 -16.05
N TYR A 378 -17.89 -11.24 -16.52
CA TYR A 378 -16.81 -10.71 -15.69
C TYR A 378 -16.24 -9.44 -16.31
N ARG A 379 -15.67 -8.59 -15.47
CA ARG A 379 -14.93 -7.40 -15.85
C ARG A 379 -13.72 -7.24 -14.95
N TYR A 380 -12.64 -6.67 -15.47
CA TYR A 380 -11.41 -6.45 -14.72
C TYR A 380 -11.33 -5.02 -14.20
N PHE A 381 -10.89 -4.88 -12.96
CA PHE A 381 -10.78 -3.61 -12.26
C PHE A 381 -9.42 -3.46 -11.60
N ALA A 382 -8.91 -2.23 -11.57
CA ALA A 382 -7.97 -1.80 -10.55
C ALA A 382 -8.76 -1.54 -9.25
N VAL A 383 -8.37 -2.21 -8.18
CA VAL A 383 -8.94 -2.06 -6.85
C VAL A 383 -7.96 -1.31 -5.97
N VAL A 384 -8.41 -0.22 -5.37
CA VAL A 384 -7.57 0.67 -4.57
C VAL A 384 -8.41 1.27 -3.43
N SER A 385 -7.78 1.54 -2.30
CA SER A 385 -8.42 2.33 -1.25
C SER A 385 -8.51 3.80 -1.66
N SER A 386 -9.27 4.61 -0.92
CA SER A 386 -9.35 6.07 -1.12
C SER A 386 -8.05 6.80 -0.80
N GLY A 387 -7.07 6.14 -0.19
CA GLY A 387 -5.85 6.79 0.29
C GLY A 387 -6.09 7.74 1.46
N LEU A 388 -5.13 8.63 1.66
CA LEU A 388 -5.05 9.63 2.73
C LEU A 388 -5.48 11.01 2.22
N ASN A 389 -5.81 11.92 3.13
CA ASN A 389 -5.94 13.35 2.83
C ASN A 389 -6.99 13.74 1.77
N ASN A 390 -7.98 12.90 1.45
CA ASN A 390 -9.08 13.26 0.55
C ASN A 390 -9.96 14.43 1.07
N TYR A 391 -9.62 15.00 2.23
CA TYR A 391 -10.24 16.16 2.85
C TYR A 391 -9.31 17.39 2.88
N ALA A 392 -8.17 17.32 2.17
CA ALA A 392 -7.28 18.46 1.96
C ALA A 392 -7.99 19.57 1.17
N ARG A 393 -7.55 20.82 1.36
CA ARG A 393 -8.11 21.99 0.66
C ARG A 393 -7.25 22.34 -0.56
N ASP A 394 -7.38 21.55 -1.61
CA ASP A 394 -6.68 21.68 -2.89
C ASP A 394 -7.61 22.08 -4.06
N GLY A 395 -8.92 22.04 -3.85
CA GLY A 395 -9.93 22.34 -4.86
C GLY A 395 -10.95 21.21 -5.06
N HIS A 396 -10.66 19.99 -4.59
CA HIS A 396 -11.53 18.82 -4.76
C HIS A 396 -11.82 18.09 -3.44
N LEU A 397 -12.00 18.84 -2.35
CA LEU A 397 -12.17 18.27 -1.02
C LEU A 397 -13.41 17.34 -0.90
N SER A 398 -13.22 16.15 -0.34
CA SER A 398 -14.28 15.32 0.22
C SER A 398 -14.55 15.67 1.68
N GLY A 399 -15.81 15.97 1.99
CA GLY A 399 -16.22 16.30 3.35
C GLY A 399 -16.03 15.13 4.34
N ALA A 400 -15.65 15.47 5.57
CA ALA A 400 -15.55 14.56 6.72
C ALA A 400 -14.53 13.40 6.60
N GLY A 401 -13.64 13.40 5.60
CA GLY A 401 -12.52 12.46 5.49
C GLY A 401 -12.91 10.99 5.51
N LYS A 402 -14.05 10.63 4.90
CA LYS A 402 -14.50 9.24 4.81
C LYS A 402 -13.56 8.41 3.94
N GLY A 403 -13.39 7.14 4.30
CA GLY A 403 -12.68 6.18 3.45
C GLY A 403 -13.60 5.61 2.37
N ALA A 404 -12.99 5.03 1.33
CA ALA A 404 -13.71 4.22 0.36
C ALA A 404 -12.80 3.15 -0.27
N LEU A 405 -13.41 2.06 -0.73
CA LEU A 405 -12.79 1.11 -1.65
C LEU A 405 -13.26 1.42 -3.07
N PHE A 406 -12.35 1.72 -3.98
CA PHE A 406 -12.61 2.01 -5.39
C PHE A 406 -12.35 0.78 -6.26
N LEU A 407 -13.22 0.60 -7.24
CA LEU A 407 -13.03 -0.34 -8.35
C LEU A 407 -13.08 0.47 -9.65
N LEU A 408 -11.91 0.67 -10.27
CA LEU A 408 -11.73 1.45 -11.49
C LEU A 408 -11.59 0.50 -12.67
N ALA A 409 -12.49 0.58 -13.65
CA ALA A 409 -12.50 -0.40 -14.72
C ALA A 409 -11.31 -0.23 -15.66
N LEU A 410 -10.60 -1.33 -15.92
CA LEU A 410 -9.42 -1.31 -16.80
C LEU A 410 -9.79 -1.13 -18.28
N ASP A 411 -11.02 -1.45 -18.65
CA ASP A 411 -11.56 -1.33 -20.00
C ASP A 411 -12.32 0.00 -20.24
N LYS A 412 -12.17 1.00 -19.37
CA LYS A 412 -12.73 2.33 -19.65
C LYS A 412 -12.13 2.85 -20.96
N ALA A 413 -12.98 3.12 -21.94
CA ALA A 413 -12.55 3.75 -23.19
C ALA A 413 -11.91 5.13 -22.90
N ARG A 414 -10.83 5.47 -23.60
CA ARG A 414 -10.07 6.71 -23.38
C ARG A 414 -10.88 7.96 -23.68
N ASP A 415 -11.78 7.89 -24.64
CA ASP A 415 -12.71 8.94 -25.07
C ASP A 415 -14.00 9.00 -24.23
N ALA A 416 -14.16 8.08 -23.27
CA ALA A 416 -15.29 8.07 -22.35
C ALA A 416 -14.94 8.77 -21.02
N PRO A 417 -15.87 9.58 -20.47
CA PRO A 417 -15.68 10.20 -19.17
C PRO A 417 -15.79 9.20 -18.03
N TRP A 418 -15.23 9.52 -16.87
CA TRP A 418 -15.48 8.75 -15.64
C TRP A 418 -16.94 8.92 -15.18
N ARG A 419 -17.59 7.83 -14.81
CA ARG A 419 -18.99 7.77 -14.39
C ARG A 419 -19.19 6.73 -13.28
N LEU A 420 -19.58 7.22 -12.11
CA LEU A 420 -19.87 6.37 -10.95
C LEU A 420 -20.99 5.39 -11.28
N ASN A 421 -20.81 4.14 -10.87
CA ASN A 421 -21.68 3.00 -11.15
C ASN A 421 -21.74 2.56 -12.63
N VAL A 422 -20.85 3.06 -13.48
CA VAL A 422 -20.76 2.65 -14.89
C VAL A 422 -19.38 2.11 -15.21
N ASN A 423 -18.34 2.92 -15.05
CA ASN A 423 -16.94 2.53 -15.31
C ASN A 423 -16.05 2.67 -14.07
N TYR A 424 -16.58 3.19 -12.98
CA TYR A 424 -15.98 2.99 -11.66
C TYR A 424 -17.05 2.84 -10.58
N PHE A 425 -16.68 2.20 -9.48
CA PHE A 425 -17.55 1.93 -8.33
C PHE A 425 -16.81 2.29 -7.06
N ARG A 426 -17.53 2.74 -6.02
CA ARG A 426 -16.94 3.03 -4.71
C ARG A 426 -17.80 2.50 -3.58
N MET A 427 -17.17 1.91 -2.58
CA MET A 427 -17.81 1.44 -1.35
C MET A 427 -17.28 2.25 -0.17
N VAL A 428 -18.14 3.10 0.39
CA VAL A 428 -17.76 4.06 1.42
C VAL A 428 -17.65 3.39 2.79
N THR A 429 -16.58 3.70 3.52
CA THR A 429 -16.42 3.38 4.94
C THR A 429 -16.67 4.64 5.79
N PRO A 430 -17.66 4.61 6.70
CA PRO A 430 -17.91 5.73 7.61
C PRO A 430 -16.72 6.02 8.52
N ILE A 431 -16.56 7.29 8.91
CA ILE A 431 -15.69 7.66 10.03
C ILE A 431 -16.43 7.51 11.35
N SER A 432 -15.68 7.18 12.41
CA SER A 432 -16.18 7.14 13.78
C SER A 432 -15.93 8.46 14.53
N ASP A 433 -14.84 9.17 14.20
CA ASP A 433 -14.45 10.42 14.85
C ASP A 433 -13.94 11.44 13.82
N PRO A 434 -14.61 12.58 13.62
CA PRO A 434 -14.16 13.60 12.67
C PRO A 434 -12.90 14.36 13.10
N ALA A 435 -12.51 14.30 14.38
CA ALA A 435 -11.30 14.91 14.90
C ALA A 435 -10.04 14.06 14.65
N MET A 436 -10.21 12.80 14.24
CA MET A 436 -9.12 11.91 13.87
C MET A 436 -8.95 11.87 12.35
N ALA A 437 -7.72 12.03 11.86
CA ALA A 437 -7.37 11.71 10.48
C ALA A 437 -7.85 10.29 10.13
N ASN A 438 -8.31 10.10 8.91
CA ASN A 438 -8.69 8.79 8.41
C ASN A 438 -8.09 8.51 7.03
N GLY A 439 -8.05 7.23 6.70
CA GLY A 439 -7.60 6.72 5.42
C GLY A 439 -7.71 5.21 5.44
N LEU A 440 -8.29 4.64 4.39
CA LEU A 440 -8.47 3.20 4.28
C LEU A 440 -7.16 2.57 3.79
N SER A 441 -6.68 1.52 4.47
CA SER A 441 -5.45 0.82 4.08
C SER A 441 -5.67 -0.07 2.85
N ALA A 442 -4.59 -0.64 2.29
CA ALA A 442 -4.71 -1.59 1.18
C ALA A 442 -5.62 -2.77 1.57
N PRO A 443 -6.57 -3.16 0.71
CA PRO A 443 -7.44 -4.29 0.99
C PRO A 443 -6.71 -5.62 0.77
N ALA A 444 -6.94 -6.60 1.64
CA ALA A 444 -6.70 -8.00 1.33
C ALA A 444 -7.87 -8.51 0.48
N LEU A 445 -7.60 -8.90 -0.78
CA LEU A 445 -8.63 -9.38 -1.70
C LEU A 445 -8.74 -10.91 -1.64
N ILE A 446 -9.97 -11.40 -1.53
CA ILE A 446 -10.30 -12.82 -1.49
C ILE A 446 -11.11 -13.15 -2.73
N ALA A 447 -10.54 -13.98 -3.60
CA ALA A 447 -11.21 -14.48 -4.78
C ALA A 447 -12.05 -15.74 -4.47
N ASP A 448 -13.13 -15.93 -5.22
CA ASP A 448 -13.86 -17.19 -5.26
C ASP A 448 -13.13 -18.25 -6.10
N ARG A 449 -13.77 -19.42 -6.26
CA ARG A 449 -13.23 -20.54 -7.06
C ARG A 449 -13.00 -20.20 -8.54
N ASP A 450 -13.72 -19.21 -9.06
CA ASP A 450 -13.65 -18.76 -10.44
C ASP A 450 -12.62 -17.63 -10.59
N GLY A 451 -11.93 -17.25 -9.50
CA GLY A 451 -10.93 -16.17 -9.48
C GLY A 451 -11.55 -14.77 -9.47
N ALA A 452 -12.84 -14.64 -9.19
CA ALA A 452 -13.52 -13.35 -9.08
C ALA A 452 -13.53 -12.86 -7.63
N LEU A 453 -13.42 -11.55 -7.43
CA LEU A 453 -13.49 -10.93 -6.11
C LEU A 453 -14.78 -11.31 -5.36
N ASN A 454 -14.62 -11.87 -4.16
CA ASN A 454 -15.70 -12.34 -3.30
C ASN A 454 -15.78 -11.52 -2.01
N TYR A 455 -14.65 -11.37 -1.31
CA TYR A 455 -14.55 -10.53 -0.12
C TYR A 455 -13.31 -9.65 -0.20
N ALA A 456 -13.34 -8.50 0.48
CA ALA A 456 -12.15 -7.74 0.78
C ALA A 456 -12.11 -7.35 2.26
N TYR A 457 -10.91 -7.30 2.84
CA TYR A 457 -10.70 -6.81 4.20
C TYR A 457 -9.72 -5.65 4.20
N ALA A 458 -10.06 -4.53 4.82
CA ALA A 458 -9.16 -3.38 4.92
C ALA A 458 -9.23 -2.75 6.30
N GLY A 459 -8.08 -2.27 6.80
CA GLY A 459 -8.02 -1.46 8.00
C GLY A 459 -8.25 0.03 7.69
N ASP A 460 -8.38 0.85 8.72
CA ASP A 460 -8.28 2.30 8.57
C ASP A 460 -7.51 2.95 9.72
N LEU A 461 -7.19 4.24 9.58
CA LEU A 461 -6.43 4.98 10.60
C LEU A 461 -7.21 5.24 11.89
N GLN A 462 -8.52 4.98 11.91
CA GLN A 462 -9.35 4.99 13.12
C GLN A 462 -9.45 3.61 13.77
N GLY A 463 -8.70 2.62 13.28
CA GLY A 463 -8.60 1.29 13.85
C GLY A 463 -9.75 0.35 13.50
N ASN A 464 -10.60 0.70 12.54
CA ASN A 464 -11.66 -0.20 12.11
C ASN A 464 -11.11 -1.22 11.11
N LEU A 465 -11.47 -2.49 11.28
CA LEU A 465 -11.29 -3.54 10.29
C LEU A 465 -12.60 -3.74 9.54
N TRP A 466 -12.62 -3.34 8.27
CA TRP A 466 -13.78 -3.44 7.40
C TRP A 466 -13.78 -4.75 6.61
N ARG A 467 -14.97 -5.33 6.43
CA ARG A 467 -15.26 -6.36 5.43
C ARG A 467 -16.13 -5.76 4.33
N PHE A 468 -15.76 -6.01 3.09
CA PHE A 468 -16.55 -5.73 1.89
C PHE A 468 -17.02 -7.06 1.32
N ASP A 469 -18.33 -7.18 1.08
CA ASP A 469 -18.97 -8.39 0.58
C ASP A 469 -19.44 -8.19 -0.87
N PHE A 470 -18.83 -8.91 -1.81
CA PHE A 470 -19.09 -8.82 -3.25
C PHE A 470 -20.03 -9.94 -3.75
N SER A 471 -20.72 -10.65 -2.85
CA SER A 471 -21.75 -11.63 -3.23
C SER A 471 -22.87 -11.03 -4.07
N SER A 472 -23.08 -9.71 -3.98
CA SER A 472 -23.97 -8.94 -4.86
C SER A 472 -23.23 -7.82 -5.62
N TRP A 473 -23.42 -7.75 -6.93
CA TRP A 473 -22.92 -6.66 -7.79
C TRP A 473 -24.07 -5.74 -8.24
N PRO A 474 -23.92 -4.40 -8.33
CA PRO A 474 -22.71 -3.59 -8.09
C PRO A 474 -22.52 -3.07 -6.65
N GLY A 475 -23.36 -3.49 -5.70
CA GLY A 475 -23.28 -3.01 -4.32
C GLY A 475 -22.57 -3.99 -3.40
N ALA A 476 -21.36 -3.65 -2.94
CA ALA A 476 -20.74 -4.34 -1.82
C ALA A 476 -21.01 -3.60 -0.51
N ALA A 477 -21.52 -4.31 0.49
CA ALA A 477 -21.78 -3.75 1.81
C ALA A 477 -20.47 -3.71 2.61
N ALA A 478 -20.01 -2.51 2.98
CA ALA A 478 -18.91 -2.33 3.91
C ALA A 478 -19.44 -2.41 5.35
N LYS A 479 -18.90 -3.33 6.16
CA LYS A 479 -19.25 -3.47 7.58
C LYS A 479 -17.99 -3.62 8.43
N ALA A 480 -17.95 -2.96 9.59
CA ALA A 480 -16.84 -3.10 10.52
C ALA A 480 -16.93 -4.46 11.25
N LEU A 481 -15.96 -5.34 11.00
CA LEU A 481 -15.82 -6.64 11.66
C LEU A 481 -15.25 -6.49 13.07
N PHE A 482 -14.33 -5.54 13.25
CA PHE A 482 -13.61 -5.30 14.50
C PHE A 482 -13.16 -3.85 14.60
N ILE A 483 -12.92 -3.37 15.83
CA ILE A 483 -12.29 -2.08 16.10
C ILE A 483 -11.09 -2.32 17.03
N ALA A 484 -9.89 -2.09 16.52
CA ALA A 484 -8.64 -2.21 17.26
C ALA A 484 -8.52 -1.10 18.31
N ARG A 485 -8.42 -1.52 19.57
CA ARG A 485 -8.22 -0.65 20.73
C ARG A 485 -7.22 -1.26 21.67
N ASP A 486 -6.41 -0.44 22.32
CA ASP A 486 -5.54 -0.90 23.42
C ASP A 486 -6.33 -1.27 24.69
N GLY A 487 -5.61 -1.72 25.72
CA GLY A 487 -6.22 -2.07 27.02
C GLY A 487 -6.91 -0.89 27.72
N ASP A 488 -6.51 0.35 27.39
CA ASP A 488 -7.10 1.59 27.92
C ASP A 488 -8.28 2.09 27.06
N GLY A 489 -8.56 1.42 25.94
CA GLY A 489 -9.65 1.73 25.02
C GLY A 489 -9.29 2.73 23.91
N ASN A 490 -8.03 3.15 23.79
CA ASN A 490 -7.58 4.05 22.72
C ASN A 490 -7.58 3.32 21.38
N ARG A 491 -8.06 3.98 20.32
CA ARG A 491 -8.06 3.41 18.96
C ARG A 491 -6.63 3.26 18.45
N GLN A 492 -6.35 2.14 17.78
CA GLN A 492 -5.05 1.85 17.20
C GLN A 492 -5.15 1.85 15.67
N PRO A 493 -4.44 2.74 14.95
CA PRO A 493 -4.48 2.81 13.49
C PRO A 493 -4.08 1.47 12.83
N ILE A 494 -4.73 1.12 11.71
CA ILE A 494 -4.35 -0.04 10.90
C ILE A 494 -3.91 0.48 9.53
N ALA A 495 -2.61 0.77 9.38
CA ALA A 495 -2.04 1.31 8.14
C ALA A 495 -1.63 0.22 7.12
N GLN A 496 -1.31 -0.98 7.58
CA GLN A 496 -0.87 -2.07 6.71
C GLN A 496 -2.04 -2.77 5.99
N GLN A 497 -1.71 -3.49 4.92
CA GLN A 497 -2.62 -4.46 4.31
C GLN A 497 -2.80 -5.66 5.27
N PRO A 498 -4.05 -6.08 5.58
CA PRO A 498 -4.27 -7.30 6.34
C PRO A 498 -3.79 -8.55 5.59
N MET A 499 -3.47 -9.61 6.34
CA MET A 499 -3.26 -10.95 5.80
C MET A 499 -4.49 -11.81 6.10
N VAL A 500 -4.78 -12.79 5.27
CA VAL A 500 -5.95 -13.66 5.45
C VAL A 500 -5.53 -15.13 5.36
N ALA A 501 -5.83 -15.88 6.41
CA ALA A 501 -5.67 -17.33 6.48
C ALA A 501 -7.03 -18.02 6.61
N TYR A 502 -7.10 -19.31 6.31
CA TYR A 502 -8.28 -20.10 6.64
C TYR A 502 -8.36 -20.34 8.15
N ALA A 503 -9.54 -20.11 8.74
CA ALA A 503 -9.76 -20.36 10.16
C ALA A 503 -10.18 -21.82 10.42
N SER A 504 -9.82 -22.34 11.60
CA SER A 504 -10.34 -23.62 12.09
C SER A 504 -11.84 -23.47 12.39
N GLY A 505 -12.67 -24.28 11.74
CA GLY A 505 -14.14 -24.21 11.88
C GLY A 505 -14.85 -23.43 10.76
N GLY A 506 -14.12 -22.95 9.74
CA GLY A 506 -14.68 -22.28 8.58
C GLY A 506 -14.47 -20.75 8.60
N GLY A 507 -14.69 -20.12 7.45
CA GLY A 507 -14.42 -18.70 7.27
C GLY A 507 -12.92 -18.37 7.25
N TYR A 508 -12.58 -17.17 7.72
CA TYR A 508 -11.24 -16.61 7.59
C TYR A 508 -10.70 -16.07 8.92
N LEU A 509 -9.40 -16.17 9.10
CA LEU A 509 -8.66 -15.46 10.14
C LEU A 509 -7.94 -14.28 9.49
N VAL A 510 -8.29 -13.06 9.88
CA VAL A 510 -7.76 -11.81 9.36
C VAL A 510 -6.68 -11.29 10.31
N LEU A 511 -5.44 -11.28 9.86
CA LEU A 511 -4.27 -10.95 10.67
C LEU A 511 -3.72 -9.57 10.30
N PHE A 512 -3.47 -8.71 11.27
CA PHE A 512 -2.94 -7.38 11.05
C PHE A 512 -2.25 -6.83 12.30
N GLY A 513 -1.24 -6.01 12.07
CA GLY A 513 -0.62 -5.19 13.08
C GLY A 513 -1.15 -3.76 13.08
N THR A 514 -0.93 -3.06 14.19
CA THR A 514 -1.36 -1.67 14.36
C THR A 514 -0.17 -0.71 14.41
N GLY A 515 -0.47 0.52 13.99
CA GLY A 515 0.44 1.65 13.94
C GLY A 515 0.31 2.46 12.66
N ARG A 516 1.05 3.56 12.60
CA ARG A 516 1.23 4.39 11.41
C ARG A 516 2.61 5.04 11.40
N LEU A 517 3.06 5.43 10.21
CA LEU A 517 4.26 6.22 9.99
C LEU A 517 4.11 6.97 8.65
N PHE A 518 3.48 8.13 8.69
CA PHE A 518 3.28 8.99 7.51
C PHE A 518 3.94 10.35 7.65
N ASP A 519 4.14 10.80 8.90
CA ASP A 519 4.75 12.08 9.24
C ASP A 519 5.88 11.88 10.27
N ARG A 520 6.84 12.80 10.31
CA ARG A 520 7.89 12.89 11.34
C ARG A 520 7.30 12.98 12.76
N SER A 521 6.10 13.55 12.94
CA SER A 521 5.45 13.57 14.27
C SER A 521 5.13 12.17 14.81
N ASP A 522 4.95 11.17 13.93
CA ASP A 522 4.74 9.78 14.34
C ASP A 522 6.00 9.17 14.99
N LEU A 523 7.18 9.79 14.81
CA LEU A 523 8.44 9.40 15.46
C LEU A 523 8.64 10.04 16.83
N ALA A 524 7.81 11.02 17.21
CA ALA A 524 7.95 11.69 18.49
C ALA A 524 7.53 10.78 19.65
N ALA A 525 8.38 10.62 20.66
CA ALA A 525 8.09 9.75 21.81
C ALA A 525 6.78 10.08 22.54
N ALA A 526 6.38 11.36 22.54
CA ALA A 526 5.10 11.80 23.12
C ALA A 526 3.85 11.28 22.37
N SER A 527 4.00 10.81 21.13
CA SER A 527 2.93 10.23 20.32
C SER A 527 2.80 8.71 20.48
N PHE A 528 3.74 8.09 21.20
CA PHE A 528 3.80 6.63 21.31
C PHE A 528 2.66 6.13 22.20
N THR A 529 2.03 5.06 21.73
CA THR A 529 0.89 4.40 22.37
C THR A 529 1.10 2.90 22.29
N THR A 530 0.35 2.13 23.07
CA THR A 530 0.38 0.68 22.94
C THR A 530 -0.06 0.29 21.53
N GLN A 531 0.75 -0.53 20.85
CA GLN A 531 0.47 -1.10 19.55
C GLN A 531 0.47 -2.63 19.66
N SER A 532 -0.21 -3.29 18.73
CA SER A 532 -0.55 -4.70 18.85
C SER A 532 -0.55 -5.40 17.50
N PHE A 533 -0.49 -6.73 17.54
CA PHE A 533 -0.82 -7.59 16.42
C PHE A 533 -2.06 -8.41 16.76
N TYR A 534 -3.00 -8.49 15.84
CA TYR A 534 -4.28 -9.17 15.99
C TYR A 534 -4.45 -10.26 14.94
N ALA A 535 -5.20 -11.29 15.31
CA ALA A 535 -5.81 -12.23 14.40
C ALA A 535 -7.29 -12.35 14.75
N ILE A 536 -8.17 -11.97 13.82
CA ILE A 536 -9.62 -11.84 14.02
C ILE A 536 -10.35 -12.86 13.16
N HIS A 537 -11.16 -13.71 13.77
CA HIS A 537 -11.96 -14.71 13.07
C HIS A 537 -13.24 -14.08 12.49
N ASP A 538 -13.39 -14.18 11.17
CA ASP A 538 -14.66 -13.95 10.47
C ASP A 538 -15.27 -15.29 10.09
N SER A 539 -16.39 -15.63 10.72
CA SER A 539 -17.13 -16.86 10.44
C SER A 539 -17.92 -16.83 9.13
N LEU A 540 -18.00 -15.66 8.46
CA LEU A 540 -18.85 -15.40 7.29
C LEU A 540 -20.35 -15.62 7.54
N SER A 541 -20.76 -15.62 8.80
CA SER A 541 -22.17 -15.70 9.18
C SER A 541 -22.99 -14.52 8.63
N VAL A 542 -24.27 -14.79 8.38
CA VAL A 542 -25.26 -13.81 7.96
C VAL A 542 -26.42 -13.87 8.97
N PRO A 543 -26.61 -12.85 9.84
CA PRO A 543 -25.86 -11.59 9.93
C PRO A 543 -24.40 -11.77 10.39
N MET A 544 -23.55 -10.79 10.08
CA MET A 544 -22.11 -10.80 10.40
C MET A 544 -21.89 -10.85 11.91
N ASP A 545 -21.13 -11.85 12.37
CA ASP A 545 -20.72 -12.00 13.76
C ASP A 545 -19.55 -11.06 14.12
N VAL A 546 -19.89 -9.82 14.53
CA VAL A 546 -18.93 -8.78 14.92
C VAL A 546 -18.08 -9.22 16.12
N VAL A 547 -16.79 -8.93 16.08
CA VAL A 547 -15.89 -9.08 17.24
C VAL A 547 -15.91 -7.78 18.04
N SER A 548 -16.51 -7.81 19.23
CA SER A 548 -16.81 -6.59 20.00
C SER A 548 -15.59 -6.00 20.72
N GLY A 549 -14.51 -6.77 20.89
CA GLY A 549 -13.29 -6.32 21.54
C GLY A 549 -12.39 -7.46 22.03
N ARG A 550 -11.28 -7.07 22.69
CA ARG A 550 -10.22 -8.00 23.17
C ARG A 550 -10.69 -9.12 24.08
N ARG A 551 -11.80 -8.94 24.82
CA ARG A 551 -12.35 -9.98 25.71
C ARG A 551 -12.86 -11.22 24.97
N GLN A 552 -13.08 -11.12 23.66
CA GLN A 552 -13.44 -12.26 22.81
C GLN A 552 -12.22 -12.89 22.13
N LEU A 553 -11.02 -12.41 22.43
CA LEU A 553 -9.76 -12.84 21.85
C LEU A 553 -8.88 -13.44 22.93
N THR A 554 -8.06 -14.41 22.56
CA THR A 554 -7.06 -14.97 23.46
C THR A 554 -5.80 -14.09 23.48
N GLU A 555 -5.41 -13.65 24.67
CA GLU A 555 -4.19 -12.84 24.84
C GLU A 555 -2.91 -13.68 24.70
N ARG A 556 -1.89 -13.04 24.11
CA ARG A 556 -0.50 -13.49 24.09
C ARG A 556 0.37 -12.43 24.75
N MET A 557 1.31 -12.88 25.56
CA MET A 557 2.20 -12.01 26.32
C MET A 557 3.63 -12.16 25.83
N LEU A 558 4.25 -11.04 25.46
CA LEU A 558 5.67 -10.96 25.19
C LEU A 558 6.45 -10.70 26.48
N ALA A 559 7.61 -11.34 26.61
CA ALA A 559 8.56 -11.06 27.66
C ALA A 559 9.98 -11.02 27.08
N ALA A 560 10.87 -10.25 27.69
CA ALA A 560 12.27 -10.27 27.33
C ALA A 560 12.83 -11.70 27.49
N SER A 561 13.50 -12.17 26.46
CA SER A 561 14.35 -13.37 26.51
C SER A 561 15.81 -12.91 26.44
N GLY A 562 16.76 -13.72 26.87
CA GLY A 562 18.18 -13.33 26.82
C GLY A 562 18.63 -12.89 25.41
N GLY A 563 19.48 -11.87 25.34
CA GLY A 563 19.97 -11.29 24.08
C GLY A 563 18.95 -10.40 23.37
N ASP A 564 18.93 -10.43 22.03
CA ASP A 564 18.06 -9.63 21.16
C ASP A 564 16.68 -10.27 20.88
N LEU A 565 16.32 -11.29 21.67
CA LEU A 565 15.13 -12.13 21.49
C LEU A 565 14.03 -11.78 22.48
N LEU A 566 12.79 -12.04 22.08
CA LEU A 566 11.65 -12.09 22.98
C LEU A 566 11.18 -13.54 23.14
N SER A 567 10.45 -13.79 24.22
CA SER A 567 9.62 -14.99 24.39
C SER A 567 8.16 -14.59 24.29
N ILE A 568 7.31 -15.53 23.87
CA ILE A 568 5.86 -15.35 23.81
C ILE A 568 5.16 -16.51 24.49
N GLY A 569 4.18 -16.20 25.32
CA GLY A 569 3.37 -17.19 26.03
C GLY A 569 1.88 -16.84 26.03
N GLY A 570 1.06 -17.73 26.58
CA GLY A 570 -0.38 -17.55 26.72
C GLY A 570 -1.10 -18.88 26.93
N GLY A 571 -2.36 -18.81 27.35
CA GLY A 571 -3.21 -19.99 27.54
C GLY A 571 -3.59 -20.70 26.23
N THR A 572 -4.21 -21.87 26.32
CA THR A 572 -4.83 -22.51 25.14
C THR A 572 -5.92 -21.62 24.55
N LEU A 573 -6.13 -21.70 23.24
CA LEU A 573 -7.22 -20.95 22.59
C LEU A 573 -8.55 -21.54 23.08
N GLU A 574 -9.34 -20.76 23.83
CA GLU A 574 -10.60 -21.22 24.39
C GLU A 574 -11.62 -21.57 23.28
N ALA A 575 -12.50 -22.53 23.55
CA ALA A 575 -13.60 -22.84 22.65
C ALA A 575 -14.51 -21.61 22.50
N GLY A 576 -14.73 -21.15 21.26
CA GLY A 576 -15.49 -19.93 20.98
C GLY A 576 -14.66 -18.64 20.98
N SER A 577 -13.35 -18.71 21.26
CA SER A 577 -12.45 -17.58 21.04
C SER A 577 -12.49 -17.14 19.57
N LYS A 578 -12.63 -15.83 19.34
CA LYS A 578 -12.71 -15.23 17.99
C LYS A 578 -11.33 -14.84 17.45
N GLY A 579 -10.26 -15.44 17.98
CA GLY A 579 -8.90 -15.23 17.54
C GLY A 579 -7.95 -14.89 18.69
N TRP A 580 -6.90 -14.11 18.41
CA TRP A 580 -5.88 -13.78 19.41
C TRP A 580 -5.28 -12.41 19.17
N TYR A 581 -4.61 -11.86 20.18
CA TYR A 581 -3.81 -10.64 20.04
C TYR A 581 -2.54 -10.71 20.88
N VAL A 582 -1.56 -9.89 20.52
CA VAL A 582 -0.34 -9.64 21.29
C VAL A 582 -0.05 -8.15 21.29
N ASP A 583 0.18 -7.57 22.47
CA ASP A 583 0.69 -6.20 22.57
C ASP A 583 2.20 -6.19 22.42
N PHE A 584 2.74 -5.27 21.62
CA PHE A 584 4.19 -5.12 21.46
C PHE A 584 4.80 -4.60 22.76
N LEU A 585 5.88 -5.25 23.20
CA LEU A 585 6.48 -5.06 24.50
C LEU A 585 6.90 -3.59 24.70
N GLN A 586 6.23 -2.91 25.63
CA GLN A 586 6.50 -1.51 25.97
C GLN A 586 6.38 -0.53 24.77
N SER A 587 5.55 -0.82 23.78
CA SER A 587 5.35 0.05 22.58
C SER A 587 4.96 1.49 22.91
N ALA A 588 4.24 1.74 24.01
CA ALA A 588 3.97 3.10 24.50
C ALA A 588 5.23 3.89 24.91
N ARG A 589 6.37 3.22 25.11
CA ARG A 589 7.67 3.83 25.40
C ARG A 589 8.66 3.72 24.24
N THR A 590 8.67 2.58 23.55
CA THR A 590 9.61 2.30 22.47
C THR A 590 9.13 2.78 21.11
N GLY A 591 7.84 3.06 20.96
CA GLY A 591 7.20 3.40 19.70
C GLY A 591 7.05 2.21 18.74
N GLU A 592 7.31 0.98 19.20
CA GLU A 592 7.24 -0.23 18.37
C GLU A 592 5.86 -0.39 17.74
N ARG A 593 5.82 -0.65 16.43
CA ARG A 593 4.58 -0.72 15.65
C ARG A 593 4.70 -1.59 14.42
N SER A 594 3.58 -2.07 13.91
CA SER A 594 3.52 -2.86 12.68
C SER A 594 2.80 -2.09 11.59
N ILE A 595 3.56 -1.67 10.58
CA ILE A 595 3.09 -0.79 9.50
C ILE A 595 3.34 -1.37 8.10
N GLY A 596 4.21 -2.38 8.00
CA GLY A 596 4.48 -3.13 6.77
C GLY A 596 3.59 -4.37 6.68
N GLY A 597 3.42 -4.88 5.46
CA GLY A 597 2.78 -6.18 5.26
C GLY A 597 3.60 -7.33 5.84
N GLY A 598 2.98 -8.50 5.93
CA GLY A 598 3.65 -9.75 6.28
C GLY A 598 3.44 -10.83 5.21
N GLY A 599 3.93 -12.03 5.49
CA GLY A 599 3.71 -13.22 4.68
C GLY A 599 3.03 -14.34 5.47
N LEU A 600 2.28 -15.18 4.78
CA LEU A 600 1.76 -16.44 5.32
C LEU A 600 2.49 -17.61 4.66
N VAL A 601 3.01 -18.53 5.46
CA VAL A 601 3.72 -19.71 4.97
C VAL A 601 3.48 -20.90 5.88
N GLY A 602 2.91 -21.99 5.34
CA GLY A 602 2.76 -23.23 6.10
C GLY A 602 1.92 -23.12 7.38
N GLY A 603 0.99 -22.17 7.46
CA GLY A 603 0.23 -21.88 8.68
C GLY A 603 0.94 -20.99 9.69
N ALA A 604 2.14 -20.48 9.37
CA ALA A 604 2.79 -19.40 10.11
C ALA A 604 2.52 -18.03 9.47
N VAL A 605 2.43 -17.01 10.31
CA VAL A 605 2.47 -15.61 9.94
C VAL A 605 3.85 -15.05 10.23
N VAL A 606 4.42 -14.35 9.25
CA VAL A 606 5.75 -13.76 9.26
C VAL A 606 5.60 -12.27 9.07
N PHE A 607 6.06 -11.47 10.03
CA PHE A 607 5.93 -10.01 9.95
C PHE A 607 7.08 -9.32 10.67
N ASN A 608 7.33 -8.07 10.30
CA ASN A 608 8.28 -7.19 10.95
C ASN A 608 7.56 -6.02 11.61
N THR A 609 8.05 -5.59 12.78
CA THR A 609 7.68 -4.31 13.39
C THR A 609 8.81 -3.29 13.16
N LEU A 610 8.45 -2.00 13.17
CA LEU A 610 9.36 -0.87 13.19
C LEU A 610 9.54 -0.41 14.63
N LEU A 611 10.80 -0.16 15.00
CA LEU A 611 11.16 0.57 16.22
C LEU A 611 11.83 1.89 15.79
N PRO A 612 11.22 3.04 16.09
CA PRO A 612 11.85 4.33 15.87
C PRO A 612 13.19 4.43 16.60
N GLY A 613 14.07 5.28 16.08
CA GLY A 613 15.28 5.69 16.79
C GLY A 613 14.97 6.52 18.05
N ALA A 614 15.98 6.79 18.89
CA ALA A 614 15.77 7.57 20.11
C ALA A 614 15.45 9.04 19.79
N ASP A 615 16.07 9.57 18.74
CA ASP A 615 15.72 10.81 18.07
C ASP A 615 15.08 10.56 16.69
N LYS A 616 14.33 11.53 16.16
CA LYS A 616 13.77 11.52 14.79
C LYS A 616 14.84 11.41 13.69
N CYS A 617 16.09 11.67 14.02
CA CYS A 617 17.24 11.56 13.12
C CYS A 617 18.08 10.30 13.35
N ASP A 618 17.69 9.41 14.26
CA ASP A 618 18.34 8.12 14.45
C ASP A 618 17.76 7.07 13.50
N ALA A 619 18.57 6.08 13.11
CA ALA A 619 18.12 5.00 12.26
C ALA A 619 17.01 4.15 12.93
N SER A 620 15.98 3.83 12.16
CA SER A 620 14.93 2.90 12.61
C SER A 620 15.42 1.45 12.54
N ARG A 621 15.01 0.65 13.53
CA ARG A 621 15.29 -0.79 13.62
C ARG A 621 14.06 -1.61 13.28
N SER A 622 14.23 -2.90 13.00
CA SER A 622 13.12 -3.84 12.89
C SER A 622 13.16 -4.94 13.95
N ARG A 623 12.00 -5.48 14.32
CA ARG A 623 11.91 -6.79 14.99
C ARG A 623 11.12 -7.77 14.13
N SER A 624 11.65 -8.97 13.96
CA SER A 624 11.02 -10.02 13.16
C SER A 624 10.30 -11.05 14.02
N TYR A 625 9.10 -11.45 13.58
CA TYR A 625 8.23 -12.41 14.24
C TYR A 625 7.81 -13.52 13.26
N VAL A 626 7.84 -14.77 13.72
CA VAL A 626 7.21 -15.91 13.05
C VAL A 626 6.36 -16.66 14.06
N LEU A 627 5.05 -16.53 13.94
CA LEU A 627 4.07 -17.12 14.85
C LEU A 627 3.13 -18.04 14.08
N GLN A 628 2.56 -19.06 14.73
CA GLN A 628 1.49 -19.84 14.10
C GLN A 628 0.26 -18.94 13.94
N ALA A 629 -0.28 -18.84 12.72
CA ALA A 629 -1.40 -17.96 12.41
C ALA A 629 -2.63 -18.24 13.28
N LEU A 630 -2.94 -19.51 13.56
CA LEU A 630 -4.13 -19.90 14.32
C LEU A 630 -4.04 -19.64 15.82
N SER A 631 -2.85 -19.73 16.42
CA SER A 631 -2.71 -19.62 17.87
C SER A 631 -1.97 -18.38 18.34
N GLY A 632 -1.11 -17.77 17.52
CA GLY A 632 -0.21 -16.70 17.96
C GLY A 632 0.97 -17.18 18.81
N LEU A 633 1.25 -18.50 18.86
CA LEU A 633 2.38 -19.10 19.56
C LEU A 633 3.37 -19.72 18.55
N PRO A 634 4.66 -19.90 18.92
CA PRO A 634 5.62 -20.62 18.08
C PRO A 634 5.28 -22.12 18.00
N GLY A 635 5.64 -22.76 16.87
CA GLY A 635 5.51 -24.21 16.65
C GLY A 635 4.35 -24.64 15.74
N GLY A 636 4.04 -25.95 15.75
CA GLY A 636 3.00 -26.56 14.90
C GLY A 636 3.55 -27.20 13.62
N LEU A 637 2.82 -27.07 12.50
CA LEU A 637 3.23 -27.58 11.17
C LEU A 637 4.40 -26.81 10.56
N SER A 638 4.67 -25.61 11.08
CA SER A 638 5.81 -24.78 10.74
C SER A 638 6.69 -24.59 11.97
N ALA A 639 7.97 -24.91 11.85
CA ALA A 639 8.97 -24.68 12.89
C ALA A 639 9.92 -23.58 12.39
N ALA A 640 9.82 -22.40 13.00
CA ALA A 640 10.70 -21.28 12.73
C ALA A 640 11.78 -21.18 13.80
N SER A 641 13.04 -21.02 13.38
CA SER A 641 14.14 -20.92 14.32
C SER A 641 15.29 -20.02 13.86
N VAL A 642 15.91 -19.33 14.82
CA VAL A 642 17.25 -18.74 14.74
C VAL A 642 18.28 -19.66 15.41
N ALA A 643 19.55 -19.55 15.07
CA ALA A 643 20.61 -20.32 15.72
C ALA A 643 20.98 -19.74 17.11
N PRO A 644 21.16 -20.56 18.16
CA PRO A 644 20.89 -22.00 18.24
C PRO A 644 19.40 -22.30 18.55
N ALA A 645 18.68 -22.88 17.58
CA ALA A 645 17.32 -23.42 17.65
C ALA A 645 16.25 -22.68 18.50
N ALA A 646 16.31 -21.35 18.59
CA ALA A 646 15.31 -20.55 19.31
C ALA A 646 14.22 -20.05 18.36
N PRO A 647 12.95 -19.91 18.79
CA PRO A 647 11.89 -19.42 17.92
C PRO A 647 12.14 -17.96 17.48
N ILE A 648 11.73 -17.60 16.26
CA ILE A 648 11.84 -16.24 15.73
C ILE A 648 10.73 -15.38 16.36
N VAL A 649 10.96 -14.89 17.58
CA VAL A 649 10.01 -14.04 18.31
C VAL A 649 10.71 -12.74 18.68
N GLY A 650 10.35 -11.66 17.99
CA GLY A 650 10.89 -10.33 18.23
C GLY A 650 12.40 -10.22 18.03
N VAL A 651 12.98 -10.91 17.06
CA VAL A 651 14.42 -10.83 16.75
C VAL A 651 14.76 -9.41 16.33
N LEU A 652 15.53 -8.68 17.12
CA LEU A 652 15.94 -7.31 16.79
C LEU A 652 16.96 -7.32 15.63
N GLN A 653 16.79 -6.39 14.70
CA GLN A 653 17.63 -6.18 13.54
C GLN A 653 18.10 -4.71 13.51
N PRO A 654 19.33 -4.43 13.05
CA PRO A 654 19.90 -3.09 13.09
C PRO A 654 19.26 -2.13 12.09
N THR A 655 18.63 -2.64 11.04
CA THR A 655 17.98 -1.86 9.98
C THR A 655 16.50 -2.23 9.89
N TYR A 656 15.68 -1.24 9.52
CA TYR A 656 14.27 -1.48 9.26
C TYR A 656 14.06 -2.12 7.89
N SER A 657 13.24 -3.18 7.84
CA SER A 657 12.74 -3.78 6.61
C SER A 657 11.24 -3.99 6.76
N ALA A 658 10.46 -3.35 5.88
CA ALA A 658 9.01 -3.29 6.02
C ALA A 658 8.34 -4.65 5.83
N VAL A 659 8.79 -5.43 4.85
CA VAL A 659 8.19 -6.72 4.50
C VAL A 659 9.27 -7.80 4.54
N PRO A 660 9.17 -8.80 5.43
CA PRO A 660 10.08 -9.93 5.41
C PRO A 660 9.85 -10.78 4.15
N SER A 661 10.92 -11.19 3.50
CA SER A 661 10.91 -12.08 2.35
C SER A 661 11.15 -13.53 2.76
N LEU A 662 10.47 -14.46 2.08
CA LEU A 662 10.64 -15.90 2.28
C LEU A 662 11.31 -16.53 1.06
N VAL A 663 12.58 -16.91 1.22
CA VAL A 663 13.38 -17.51 0.15
C VAL A 663 13.37 -19.02 0.32
N GLN A 664 12.79 -19.75 -0.63
CA GLN A 664 12.72 -21.20 -0.55
C GLN A 664 14.10 -21.84 -0.75
N GLN A 665 14.58 -22.58 0.25
CA GLN A 665 15.91 -23.20 0.26
C GLN A 665 15.87 -24.67 -0.16
N SER A 666 14.79 -25.38 0.17
CA SER A 666 14.72 -26.82 -0.08
C SER A 666 13.29 -27.32 -0.24
N VAL A 667 13.15 -28.42 -0.97
CA VAL A 667 11.96 -29.27 -1.01
C VAL A 667 12.43 -30.70 -0.87
N SER A 668 11.88 -31.42 0.10
CA SER A 668 12.03 -32.87 0.19
C SER A 668 10.65 -33.52 0.18
N ARG A 669 10.57 -34.70 -0.41
CA ARG A 669 9.37 -35.52 -0.46
C ARG A 669 9.67 -36.85 0.19
N GLY A 670 8.97 -37.18 1.27
CA GLY A 670 9.06 -38.48 1.92
C GLY A 670 8.43 -39.60 1.08
N PRO A 671 8.69 -40.87 1.42
CA PRO A 671 7.97 -41.98 0.81
C PRO A 671 6.47 -41.91 1.13
N PRO A 672 5.59 -42.44 0.26
CA PRO A 672 4.18 -42.63 0.60
C PRO A 672 4.04 -43.60 1.77
N ASP A 673 3.16 -43.28 2.71
CA ASP A 673 2.74 -44.22 3.74
C ASP A 673 1.75 -45.28 3.16
N PRO A 674 1.33 -46.30 3.94
CA PRO A 674 0.40 -47.32 3.45
C PRO A 674 -0.96 -46.79 2.95
N THR A 675 -1.33 -45.56 3.31
CA THR A 675 -2.55 -44.89 2.82
C THR A 675 -2.33 -44.10 1.53
N GLY A 676 -1.08 -44.02 1.06
CA GLY A 676 -0.65 -43.20 -0.07
C GLY A 676 -0.46 -41.73 0.30
N LEU A 677 -0.44 -41.39 1.58
CA LEU A 677 -0.14 -40.05 2.06
C LEU A 677 1.36 -39.81 1.99
N VAL A 678 1.76 -38.63 1.52
CA VAL A 678 3.15 -38.23 1.41
C VAL A 678 3.38 -36.96 2.24
N VAL A 679 4.46 -36.95 3.01
CA VAL A 679 4.93 -35.73 3.68
C VAL A 679 5.90 -35.00 2.75
N VAL A 680 5.62 -33.73 2.50
CA VAL A 680 6.51 -32.81 1.77
C VAL A 680 7.04 -31.80 2.78
N GLU A 681 8.36 -31.73 2.94
CA GLU A 681 8.98 -30.69 3.74
C GLU A 681 9.54 -29.59 2.84
N LYS A 682 9.31 -28.34 3.22
CA LYS A 682 9.86 -27.17 2.54
C LYS A 682 10.64 -26.32 3.54
N GLY A 683 11.88 -25.98 3.20
CA GLY A 683 12.70 -25.05 3.98
C GLY A 683 12.66 -23.66 3.36
N TYR A 684 12.50 -22.63 4.18
CA TYR A 684 12.55 -21.23 3.79
C TYR A 684 13.54 -20.47 4.66
N ALA A 685 14.34 -19.58 4.08
CA ALA A 685 15.03 -18.54 4.82
C ALA A 685 14.10 -17.34 5.01
N VAL A 686 14.09 -16.77 6.21
CA VAL A 686 13.47 -15.46 6.48
C VAL A 686 14.53 -14.41 6.23
N VAL A 687 14.31 -13.57 5.22
CA VAL A 687 15.27 -12.59 4.74
C VAL A 687 14.66 -11.20 4.83
N ASN A 688 15.38 -10.27 5.46
CA ASN A 688 15.08 -8.86 5.41
C ASN A 688 15.98 -8.22 4.36
N ALA A 689 15.39 -7.65 3.31
CA ALA A 689 16.12 -6.96 2.26
C ALA A 689 16.06 -5.45 2.48
N SER A 690 17.17 -4.77 2.20
CA SER A 690 17.24 -3.33 1.97
C SER A 690 17.70 -3.09 0.53
N ALA A 691 17.95 -1.84 0.14
CA ALA A 691 18.34 -1.51 -1.24
C ALA A 691 19.68 -2.15 -1.68
N ARG A 692 20.61 -2.44 -0.76
CA ARG A 692 21.97 -2.91 -1.11
C ARG A 692 22.46 -4.11 -0.33
N GLU A 693 21.67 -4.62 0.60
CA GLU A 693 22.04 -5.76 1.43
C GLU A 693 20.82 -6.61 1.77
N THR A 694 21.09 -7.84 2.20
CA THR A 694 20.06 -8.72 2.75
C THR A 694 20.55 -9.33 4.04
N ALA A 695 19.74 -9.28 5.10
CA ALA A 695 20.01 -9.96 6.37
C ALA A 695 19.16 -11.24 6.46
N VAL A 696 19.79 -12.36 6.82
CA VAL A 696 19.08 -13.62 7.09
C VAL A 696 18.72 -13.64 8.57
N VAL A 697 17.43 -13.53 8.86
CA VAL A 697 16.91 -13.53 10.24
C VAL A 697 16.94 -14.95 10.82
N GLY A 698 16.57 -15.94 10.02
CA GLY A 698 16.47 -17.33 10.44
C GLY A 698 15.85 -18.20 9.35
N SER A 699 15.29 -19.34 9.73
CA SER A 699 14.64 -20.26 8.80
C SER A 699 13.28 -20.73 9.30
N VAL A 700 12.39 -21.06 8.37
CA VAL A 700 11.09 -21.70 8.60
C VAL A 700 11.07 -23.03 7.87
N LYS A 701 10.85 -24.12 8.60
CA LYS A 701 10.58 -25.44 8.04
C LYS A 701 9.08 -25.69 8.06
N VAL A 702 8.50 -25.98 6.91
CA VAL A 702 7.08 -26.28 6.74
C VAL A 702 6.90 -27.74 6.40
N ARG A 703 6.00 -28.42 7.11
CA ARG A 703 5.55 -29.78 6.76
C ARG A 703 4.15 -29.74 6.15
N LEU A 704 4.05 -30.21 4.92
CA LEU A 704 2.79 -30.34 4.17
C LEU A 704 2.45 -31.80 3.97
N ARG A 705 1.15 -32.11 4.00
CA ARG A 705 0.61 -33.41 3.59
C ARG A 705 0.19 -33.32 2.13
N SER A 706 0.57 -34.30 1.33
CA SER A 706 0.30 -34.42 -0.11
C SER A 706 -0.02 -35.88 -0.47
N GLY A 707 -0.37 -36.16 -1.72
CA GLY A 707 -0.79 -37.49 -2.15
C GLY A 707 -2.27 -37.76 -1.90
N ARG A 708 -2.62 -38.99 -1.51
CA ARG A 708 -4.02 -39.37 -1.27
C ARG A 708 -4.47 -38.87 0.10
N LEU A 709 -5.25 -37.77 0.11
CA LEU A 709 -5.67 -37.07 1.34
C LEU A 709 -6.95 -37.65 1.98
N SER A 710 -7.74 -38.43 1.24
CA SER A 710 -8.88 -39.18 1.77
C SER A 710 -9.12 -40.45 0.97
N TRP A 711 -9.74 -41.45 1.60
CA TRP A 711 -10.32 -42.60 0.94
C TRP A 711 -11.73 -42.85 1.51
N ARG A 712 -12.61 -43.37 0.68
CA ARG A 712 -13.90 -43.93 1.06
C ARG A 712 -13.94 -45.34 0.50
N GLU A 713 -14.25 -46.31 1.35
CA GLU A 713 -14.62 -47.64 0.87
C GLU A 713 -15.95 -47.55 0.12
N VAL A 714 -16.00 -48.12 -1.08
CA VAL A 714 -17.26 -48.37 -1.78
C VAL A 714 -17.42 -49.89 -1.79
N ALA A 715 -17.93 -50.42 -0.67
CA ALA A 715 -18.10 -51.86 -0.46
C ALA A 715 -18.94 -52.53 -1.57
N ASN A 716 -19.79 -51.76 -2.25
CA ASN A 716 -20.75 -52.22 -3.24
C ASN A 716 -20.35 -51.80 -4.67
N TRP A 717 -19.09 -51.46 -4.93
CA TRP A 717 -18.67 -50.88 -6.22
C TRP A 717 -19.08 -51.75 -7.41
N ARG A 718 -19.00 -53.07 -7.26
CA ARG A 718 -19.35 -54.03 -8.32
C ARG A 718 -20.85 -54.01 -8.64
N GLU A 719 -21.70 -53.98 -7.62
CA GLU A 719 -23.16 -53.90 -7.76
C GLU A 719 -23.59 -52.55 -8.35
N LEU A 720 -22.99 -51.44 -7.90
CA LEU A 720 -23.23 -50.10 -8.44
C LEU A 720 -22.77 -49.96 -9.89
N HIS A 721 -21.65 -50.58 -10.27
CA HIS A 721 -21.13 -50.53 -11.62
C HIS A 721 -21.95 -51.38 -12.59
N GLU A 722 -22.47 -52.52 -12.15
CA GLU A 722 -23.36 -53.35 -12.98
C GLU A 722 -24.77 -52.78 -13.10
N ALA A 723 -25.31 -52.10 -12.07
CA ALA A 723 -26.61 -51.43 -12.16
C ALA A 723 -26.64 -50.21 -13.12
N VAL A 724 -25.48 -49.74 -13.57
CA VAL A 724 -25.32 -48.61 -14.51
C VAL A 724 -25.08 -49.08 -15.95
N LYS A 725 -24.79 -50.36 -16.16
CA LYS A 725 -24.80 -50.99 -17.50
C LYS A 725 -26.21 -51.44 -17.84
#